data_AF-A0A328AJM8-F1
#
_entry.id   AF-A0A328AJM8-F1
#
_cell.length_a   1.000
_cell.length_b   1.000
_cell.length_c   1.000
_cell.angle_alpha   90.00
_cell.angle_beta   90.00
_cell.angle_gamma   90.00
#
_symmetry.space_group_name_H-M   'P 1'
#
loop_
_entity.id
_entity.type
_entity.pdbx_description
1 polymer ?
#
loop_
_entity_poly.entity_id
_entity_poly.type
_entity_poly.pdbx_seq_one_letter_code
_entity_poly.pdbx_strand_id
1 'polypeptide(L)'
;MSNTLDRLAFFTRKTELFSDGHGVMNNDDRGWEEAYRSRWRHDKIVRSTHGVNCTGSCSWKIYVKGGIVTWETQQTDYPRTRPELPNHEPRGCARGASYSWYLYSANRVKYPLVRSRLLKLWRAKRATMTPVAAWAAIQSDPEARKSYTSVRGSGGFVRARWDEVTEIVAAANAYTVKRWGPDRVFGFSPIPAMSMVSYAAGARYLQLLGGVCGSFYDWYCDLPPASPQTWGEQTDVAESADWYNSGFLLLWGSNVPQTRTPDAHFYTEARYRGAKSVVICPDYSEASKFSDLWLAVKQGTDAALAMAFGHVILKEFHVDRQVPYFRDYVRKYSDMPMLVRLVSQDGRLIPERLLRAADFVGDLDQANNPEWKTVAVDEATGDIVAPTGSIGFRWGEDGRWNLEEKAADGREVTLRLGLKGAHDEVAGVAFPYFANSASNGFASTDHPDVLVRNVPVKRLKLKDGETLVASVYDLFLANYGVDQGFGGEHMPASYEDVEPYSPAWAEAITTVPAEQIIAVARGFATNAEKTNGKSMVIIGAAMNHWFHMDMNYRGVINMLVMCGCVGQSGGGWSHYVGQEKLRPQTGWAPLAFGLDWIRPPRQQNSTSFFYAHTDQWRYETVAAGEILSPTAPKGPWDAALIDFNARAERMGWLPSAPAMKTNPLEVAKAAAAEGVDAKVYAVRELKARTLEMSCMDPDDPANWPRNMFVWRSNLLGSSGKGHEYFLKHLLGAANGIQGKDLGESGRQKPAEVAWHDEAPEGKLDLLVTLDFRMSTTAVYSDIVLPTATWYEKNDLNTSDMHPFIHPLSAAVDPAWESKSDWEIFKSIAKAFSEVAPEVLGVEQDVVLTPIQHDSAGELAQPFDVKDWYAGECEPIPGKTMPQITVVERDYPNLYKRFTSLGPLMSKVGNGGKGLAWNTEHEVKLLGDLNGRVAEPGATEGLPKIDTDIDACETLLMLAPETNGEVAVKAWAALEKQTGREHTHLAEPKEDEKIRFRDLVAQPRKIISSPIWSGLESEHVCYTAGYTNVHELIPWRTLTGRQQLYQDHLWMRAFGEALCVYKPPVDLKTTYVQGQKPNGQTEIVLNFITPHQKWGIHSTYSDNLLMLTLNRGGPVVWISETDAKKAGIADNDWIEVFNANGALTARAVVSQRIREGTTFMYHAQEKIVNTPGSELTGQRGGIHNSVTRAVLKPTHMIGGYAQLAYGFNYYGTVGSNRDEFVVIRKMNKVDWLDEPATAKESA
;
A
#
# COMPACT_ATOMS: atom_id res chain seq x y z
N MET A 1 51.73 -6.76 39.04
CA MET A 1 53.09 -6.25 38.74
C MET A 1 53.07 -4.74 38.86
N SER A 2 54.17 -4.10 39.26
CA SER A 2 54.22 -2.65 39.45
C SER A 2 54.78 -1.99 38.20
N ASN A 3 53.93 -1.28 37.45
CA ASN A 3 54.33 -0.48 36.28
C ASN A 3 55.45 0.54 36.61
N THR A 4 55.61 0.90 37.89
CA THR A 4 56.68 1.78 38.36
C THR A 4 58.02 1.04 38.44
N LEU A 5 58.02 -0.22 38.89
CA LEU A 5 59.23 -1.05 38.94
C LEU A 5 59.68 -1.49 37.54
N ASP A 6 58.74 -1.77 36.63
CA ASP A 6 59.03 -2.15 35.23
C ASP A 6 59.69 -1.01 34.42
N ARG A 7 59.45 0.25 34.82
CA ARG A 7 60.12 1.43 34.26
C ARG A 7 61.55 1.60 34.76
N LEU A 8 61.89 1.11 35.95
CA LEU A 8 63.26 1.16 36.48
C LEU A 8 64.19 0.11 35.83
N ALA A 9 63.63 -0.95 35.24
CA ALA A 9 64.35 -1.98 34.49
C ALA A 9 64.69 -1.57 33.03
N PHE A 10 64.69 -0.27 32.70
CA PHE A 10 64.78 0.25 31.33
C PHE A 10 66.00 -0.27 30.54
N PHE A 11 67.18 -0.36 31.17
CA PHE A 11 68.42 -0.80 30.53
C PHE A 11 68.60 -2.32 30.46
N THR A 12 67.73 -3.12 31.10
CA THR A 12 67.76 -4.59 31.04
C THR A 12 66.70 -5.17 30.10
N ARG A 13 66.00 -4.31 29.34
CA ARG A 13 64.96 -4.72 28.41
C ARG A 13 65.57 -5.45 27.21
N LYS A 14 64.92 -6.53 26.77
CA LYS A 14 65.31 -7.22 25.56
C LYS A 14 64.81 -6.43 24.36
N THR A 15 65.72 -5.76 23.68
CA THR A 15 65.44 -5.03 22.45
C THR A 15 66.26 -5.62 21.31
N GLU A 16 65.60 -6.05 20.24
CA GLU A 16 66.26 -6.44 19.00
C GLU A 16 66.14 -5.28 18.00
N LEU A 17 67.27 -4.84 17.46
CA LEU A 17 67.27 -3.85 16.39
C LEU A 17 66.96 -4.56 15.08
N PHE A 18 66.11 -3.95 14.25
CA PHE A 18 65.85 -4.41 12.89
C PHE A 18 65.92 -3.23 11.91
N SER A 19 66.01 -3.54 10.62
CA SER A 19 66.15 -2.54 9.55
C SER A 19 67.33 -1.57 9.80
N ASP A 20 68.54 -2.11 9.96
CA ASP A 20 69.78 -1.33 10.16
C ASP A 20 69.72 -0.33 11.32
N GLY A 21 69.01 -0.69 12.39
CA GLY A 21 68.85 0.16 13.58
C GLY A 21 67.75 1.22 13.46
N HIS A 22 66.97 1.22 12.38
CA HIS A 22 65.79 2.07 12.24
C HIS A 22 64.65 1.65 13.18
N GLY A 23 64.50 0.34 13.40
CA GLY A 23 63.44 -0.24 14.22
C GLY A 23 63.98 -0.88 15.49
N VAL A 24 63.18 -0.82 16.56
CA VAL A 24 63.41 -1.54 17.81
C VAL A 24 62.20 -2.44 18.08
N MET A 25 62.41 -3.75 18.11
CA MET A 25 61.43 -4.69 18.64
C MET A 25 61.62 -4.80 20.14
N ASN A 26 60.57 -4.54 20.92
CA ASN A 26 60.57 -4.68 22.37
C ASN A 26 59.51 -5.71 22.82
N ASN A 27 59.64 -6.16 24.06
CA ASN A 27 58.70 -7.05 24.72
C ASN A 27 57.97 -6.33 25.88
N ASP A 28 57.67 -5.04 25.70
CA ASP A 28 56.98 -4.24 26.72
C ASP A 28 55.58 -4.80 27.03
N ASP A 29 55.10 -4.60 28.25
CA ASP A 29 53.75 -5.00 28.64
C ASP A 29 52.68 -4.29 27.79
N ARG A 30 51.76 -5.08 27.25
CA ARG A 30 50.62 -4.62 26.46
C ARG A 30 49.29 -4.93 27.16
N GLY A 31 49.30 -5.07 28.50
CA GLY A 31 48.12 -5.39 29.30
C GLY A 31 46.99 -4.37 29.18
N TRP A 32 47.31 -3.10 28.86
CA TRP A 32 46.34 -2.03 28.61
C TRP A 32 45.35 -2.36 27.48
N GLU A 33 45.71 -3.23 26.54
CA GLU A 33 44.83 -3.69 25.45
C GLU A 33 43.62 -4.50 25.95
N GLU A 34 43.70 -5.06 27.16
CA GLU A 34 42.59 -5.80 27.76
C GLU A 34 41.35 -4.93 27.98
N ALA A 35 41.49 -3.61 28.09
CA ALA A 35 40.36 -2.69 28.18
C ALA A 35 39.46 -2.77 26.92
N TYR A 36 40.07 -2.77 25.73
CA TYR A 36 39.33 -2.89 24.46
C TYR A 36 38.79 -4.30 24.24
N ARG A 37 39.57 -5.34 24.59
CA ARG A 37 39.09 -6.74 24.54
C ARG A 37 37.87 -6.92 25.45
N SER A 38 37.92 -6.38 26.66
CA SER A 38 36.83 -6.42 27.64
C SER A 38 35.61 -5.63 27.19
N ARG A 39 35.78 -4.54 26.42
CA ARG A 39 34.65 -3.83 25.80
C ARG A 39 33.91 -4.72 24.80
N TRP A 40 34.63 -5.45 23.93
CA TRP A 40 34.05 -6.33 22.90
C TRP A 40 33.42 -7.62 23.45
N ARG A 41 33.98 -8.19 24.52
CA ARG A 41 33.39 -9.36 25.20
C ARG A 41 31.95 -9.05 25.62
N HIS A 42 31.07 -10.03 25.52
CA HIS A 42 29.63 -9.92 25.77
C HIS A 42 29.12 -11.22 26.41
N ASP A 43 27.92 -11.16 26.99
CA ASP A 43 27.32 -12.26 27.74
C ASP A 43 26.69 -13.29 26.79
N LYS A 44 25.96 -12.81 25.78
CA LYS A 44 25.29 -13.62 24.77
C LYS A 44 24.97 -12.82 23.51
N ILE A 45 24.61 -13.55 22.46
CA ILE A 45 24.05 -13.02 21.21
C ILE A 45 22.66 -13.63 21.03
N VAL A 46 21.66 -12.82 20.67
CA VAL A 46 20.30 -13.27 20.36
C VAL A 46 19.94 -12.88 18.93
N ARG A 47 19.24 -13.76 18.20
CA ARG A 47 18.72 -13.42 16.86
C ARG A 47 17.46 -12.58 17.00
N SER A 48 17.42 -11.44 16.34
CA SER A 48 16.18 -10.68 16.15
C SER A 48 16.24 -9.92 14.82
N THR A 49 15.19 -9.16 14.52
CA THR A 49 15.09 -8.29 13.34
C THR A 49 14.41 -6.97 13.72
N HIS A 50 14.01 -6.18 12.73
CA HIS A 50 13.43 -4.86 12.88
C HIS A 50 12.01 -4.84 12.33
N GLY A 51 11.03 -4.62 13.20
CA GLY A 51 9.62 -4.46 12.83
C GLY A 51 9.30 -3.07 12.28
N VAL A 52 9.96 -2.70 11.18
CA VAL A 52 9.82 -1.41 10.50
C VAL A 52 9.62 -1.61 9.00
N ASN A 53 8.84 -0.72 8.38
CA ASN A 53 8.45 -0.81 6.97
C ASN A 53 9.59 -0.40 6.04
N CYS A 54 10.59 -1.26 5.86
CA CYS A 54 11.80 -0.95 5.08
C CYS A 54 12.09 -1.91 3.93
N THR A 55 11.30 -2.99 3.79
CA THR A 55 11.55 -4.18 2.93
C THR A 55 12.81 -4.97 3.27
N GLY A 56 13.65 -4.47 4.18
CA GLY A 56 14.96 -5.04 4.43
C GLY A 56 14.91 -6.44 5.02
N SER A 57 13.97 -6.72 5.94
CA SER A 57 13.82 -8.03 6.61
C SER A 57 15.18 -8.62 7.04
N CYS A 58 16.02 -7.80 7.65
CA CYS A 58 17.40 -8.17 7.99
C CYS A 58 17.45 -8.84 9.36
N SER A 59 18.10 -9.99 9.49
CA SER A 59 18.35 -10.71 10.73
C SER A 59 19.63 -10.17 11.36
N TRP A 60 19.61 -9.91 12.67
CA TRP A 60 20.70 -9.30 13.43
C TRP A 60 21.10 -10.13 14.64
N LYS A 61 22.37 -10.01 15.02
CA LYS A 61 23.00 -10.46 16.26
C LYS A 61 22.84 -9.36 17.29
N ILE A 62 22.03 -9.59 18.31
CA ILE A 62 21.77 -8.62 19.39
C ILE A 62 22.68 -8.94 20.56
N TYR A 63 23.61 -8.04 20.88
CA TYR A 63 24.63 -8.26 21.89
C TYR A 63 24.15 -7.80 23.26
N VAL A 64 24.10 -8.74 24.21
CA VAL A 64 23.81 -8.48 25.62
C VAL A 64 25.12 -8.48 26.39
N LYS A 65 25.36 -7.43 27.18
CA LYS A 65 26.57 -7.28 28.02
C LYS A 65 26.21 -6.59 29.33
N GLY A 66 26.56 -7.22 30.45
CA GLY A 66 26.13 -6.75 31.77
C GLY A 66 24.61 -6.83 31.94
N GLY A 67 23.96 -7.80 31.29
CA GLY A 67 22.51 -7.98 31.36
C GLY A 67 21.66 -6.95 30.59
N ILE A 68 22.29 -6.03 29.85
CA ILE A 68 21.59 -5.05 28.99
C ILE A 68 21.98 -5.24 27.52
N VAL A 69 21.10 -4.85 26.60
CA VAL A 69 21.44 -4.78 25.19
C VAL A 69 22.41 -3.61 24.96
N THR A 70 23.46 -3.83 24.18
CA THR A 70 24.52 -2.81 24.00
C THR A 70 24.73 -2.38 22.56
N TRP A 71 24.76 -3.32 21.61
CA TRP A 71 24.85 -3.04 20.17
C TRP A 71 24.34 -4.23 19.36
N GLU A 72 24.32 -4.08 18.05
CA GLU A 72 23.92 -5.07 17.08
C GLU A 72 24.91 -5.16 15.91
N THR A 73 25.07 -6.36 15.35
CA THR A 73 25.71 -6.56 14.04
C THR A 73 24.83 -7.49 13.21
N GLN A 74 24.97 -7.50 11.89
CA GLN A 74 24.15 -8.38 11.07
C GLN A 74 24.42 -9.87 11.34
N GLN A 75 23.40 -10.69 11.15
CA GLN A 75 23.57 -12.13 10.94
C GLN A 75 24.05 -12.37 9.50
N THR A 76 24.81 -13.44 9.35
CA THR A 76 25.54 -13.74 8.10
C THR A 76 25.25 -15.16 7.61
N ASP A 77 24.22 -15.79 8.19
CA ASP A 77 23.96 -17.22 8.14
C ASP A 77 22.65 -17.58 7.44
N TYR A 78 22.12 -16.65 6.63
CA TYR A 78 21.04 -16.95 5.69
C TYR A 78 21.38 -18.21 4.88
N PRO A 79 20.40 -19.08 4.59
CA PRO A 79 20.60 -20.14 3.60
C PRO A 79 21.19 -19.56 2.32
N ARG A 80 22.29 -20.14 1.86
CA ARG A 80 23.04 -19.64 0.71
C ARG A 80 22.18 -19.74 -0.55
N THR A 81 22.37 -18.80 -1.45
CA THR A 81 21.82 -18.86 -2.81
C THR A 81 22.57 -19.90 -3.64
N ARG A 82 22.11 -20.13 -4.87
CA ARG A 82 22.81 -20.99 -5.83
C ARG A 82 24.23 -20.48 -6.10
N PRO A 83 25.20 -21.34 -6.46
CA PRO A 83 26.62 -20.96 -6.60
C PRO A 83 26.90 -19.81 -7.57
N GLU A 84 26.06 -19.61 -8.58
CA GLU A 84 26.18 -18.54 -9.58
C GLU A 84 25.61 -17.19 -9.11
N LEU A 85 24.91 -17.16 -7.98
CA LEU A 85 24.34 -15.95 -7.39
C LEU A 85 25.16 -15.49 -6.19
N PRO A 86 25.30 -14.17 -5.98
CA PRO A 86 25.80 -13.67 -4.71
C PRO A 86 24.80 -14.01 -3.58
N ASN A 87 25.31 -14.23 -2.38
CA ASN A 87 24.47 -14.49 -1.20
C ASN A 87 23.88 -13.17 -0.67
N HIS A 88 22.83 -13.29 0.14
CA HIS A 88 22.19 -12.12 0.77
C HIS A 88 23.02 -11.48 1.91
N GLU A 89 23.96 -12.22 2.50
CA GLU A 89 24.82 -11.72 3.59
C GLU A 89 25.61 -10.47 3.16
N PRO A 90 25.71 -9.41 3.99
CA PRO A 90 25.19 -9.26 5.36
C PRO A 90 23.81 -8.62 5.46
N ARG A 91 23.23 -8.14 4.36
CA ARG A 91 22.09 -7.21 4.41
C ARG A 91 22.38 -6.04 5.39
N GLY A 92 21.36 -5.57 6.09
CA GLY A 92 21.44 -4.48 7.06
C GLY A 92 21.50 -3.09 6.43
N CYS A 93 21.39 -2.07 7.27
CA CYS A 93 21.51 -0.67 6.87
C CYS A 93 21.90 0.21 8.07
N ALA A 94 22.31 1.45 7.80
CA ALA A 94 22.72 2.39 8.85
C ALA A 94 21.61 2.67 9.89
N ARG A 95 20.34 2.64 9.48
CA ARG A 95 19.20 2.82 10.39
C ARG A 95 19.12 1.64 11.37
N GLY A 96 19.07 0.43 10.83
CA GLY A 96 19.00 -0.80 11.62
C GLY A 96 20.18 -0.97 12.58
N ALA A 97 21.38 -0.54 12.19
CA ALA A 97 22.58 -0.56 13.05
C ALA A 97 22.54 0.44 14.23
N SER A 98 21.53 1.31 14.29
CA SER A 98 21.37 2.32 15.35
C SER A 98 20.21 2.02 16.30
N TYR A 99 19.52 0.89 16.14
CA TYR A 99 18.28 0.62 16.85
C TYR A 99 18.49 0.42 18.35
N SER A 100 19.61 -0.21 18.76
CA SER A 100 19.97 -0.39 20.17
C SER A 100 19.93 0.89 21.01
N TRP A 101 20.10 2.06 20.38
CA TRP A 101 19.97 3.36 21.04
C TRP A 101 18.61 3.54 21.74
N TYR A 102 17.52 3.09 21.14
CA TYR A 102 16.17 3.35 21.65
C TYR A 102 15.91 2.74 23.01
N LEU A 103 16.47 1.56 23.28
CA LEU A 103 16.11 0.72 24.42
C LEU A 103 16.21 1.49 25.73
N TYR A 104 17.24 2.33 25.86
CA TYR A 104 17.48 3.15 27.05
C TYR A 104 17.62 4.64 26.78
N SER A 105 17.18 5.09 25.60
CA SER A 105 17.23 6.50 25.20
C SER A 105 16.38 7.40 26.09
N ALA A 106 16.63 8.70 26.00
CA ALA A 106 15.82 9.73 26.66
C ALA A 106 14.37 9.78 26.14
N ASN A 107 14.10 9.28 24.92
CA ASN A 107 12.78 9.32 24.30
C ASN A 107 11.96 8.02 24.48
N ARG A 108 12.49 7.03 25.22
CA ARG A 108 11.81 5.76 25.49
C ARG A 108 10.54 5.98 26.32
N VAL A 109 9.41 5.44 25.86
CA VAL A 109 8.18 5.37 26.66
C VAL A 109 8.30 4.21 27.65
N LYS A 110 8.22 4.52 28.95
CA LYS A 110 8.53 3.58 30.05
C LYS A 110 7.32 3.04 30.79
N TYR A 111 6.25 3.85 30.82
CA TYR A 111 5.04 3.61 31.61
C TYR A 111 3.81 3.97 30.78
N PRO A 112 2.63 3.41 31.09
CA PRO A 112 1.38 3.93 30.57
C PRO A 112 1.23 5.42 30.94
N LEU A 113 0.95 6.26 29.95
CA LEU A 113 0.75 7.69 30.12
C LEU A 113 -0.68 8.04 29.73
N VAL A 114 -1.31 8.91 30.51
CA VAL A 114 -2.65 9.45 30.22
C VAL A 114 -2.60 10.96 30.32
N ARG A 115 -3.33 11.65 29.44
CA ARG A 115 -3.48 13.10 29.55
C ARG A 115 -4.16 13.45 30.87
N SER A 116 -3.53 14.32 31.65
CA SER A 116 -3.93 14.60 33.04
C SER A 116 -5.38 15.09 33.18
N ARG A 117 -5.88 15.87 32.22
CA ARG A 117 -7.28 16.33 32.20
C ARG A 117 -8.27 15.16 32.11
N LEU A 118 -8.02 14.22 31.19
CA LEU A 118 -8.83 13.00 31.06
C LEU A 118 -8.78 12.16 32.34
N LEU A 119 -7.57 11.94 32.89
CA LEU A 119 -7.40 11.10 34.07
C LEU A 119 -8.11 11.66 35.32
N LYS A 120 -8.12 12.99 35.49
CA LYS A 120 -8.84 13.66 36.58
C LYS A 120 -10.35 13.43 36.45
N LEU A 121 -10.91 13.62 35.25
CA LEU A 121 -12.33 13.38 34.98
C LEU A 121 -12.68 11.91 35.24
N TRP A 122 -11.89 10.99 34.71
CA TRP A 122 -12.06 9.55 34.91
C TRP A 122 -12.12 9.19 36.39
N ARG A 123 -11.09 9.54 37.16
CA ARG A 123 -11.02 9.20 38.60
C ARG A 123 -12.18 9.81 39.38
N ALA A 124 -12.59 11.04 39.06
CA ALA A 124 -13.71 11.69 39.72
C ALA A 124 -15.04 10.94 39.49
N LYS A 125 -15.32 10.51 38.25
CA LYS A 125 -16.55 9.76 37.94
C LYS A 125 -16.48 8.32 38.42
N ARG A 126 -15.34 7.65 38.21
CA ARG A 126 -15.09 6.25 38.56
C ARG A 126 -15.16 5.98 40.06
N ALA A 127 -14.97 7.00 40.90
CA ALA A 127 -15.11 6.90 42.36
C ALA A 127 -16.54 6.53 42.81
N THR A 128 -17.56 6.87 42.02
CA THR A 128 -18.98 6.65 42.38
C THR A 128 -19.76 5.85 41.33
N MET A 129 -19.16 5.55 40.17
CA MET A 129 -19.81 4.92 39.03
C MET A 129 -19.06 3.67 38.59
N THR A 130 -19.79 2.75 37.96
CA THR A 130 -19.22 1.64 37.18
C THR A 130 -18.43 2.18 35.99
N PRO A 131 -17.49 1.39 35.42
CA PRO A 131 -16.59 1.89 34.39
C PRO A 131 -17.29 2.49 33.15
N VAL A 132 -18.29 1.81 32.57
CA VAL A 132 -18.97 2.31 31.37
C VAL A 132 -19.83 3.52 31.70
N ALA A 133 -20.54 3.52 32.83
CA ALA A 133 -21.29 4.68 33.31
C ALA A 133 -20.38 5.90 33.58
N ALA A 134 -19.19 5.70 34.12
CA ALA A 134 -18.22 6.77 34.35
C ALA A 134 -17.76 7.41 33.03
N TRP A 135 -17.46 6.60 32.01
CA TRP A 135 -17.13 7.11 30.68
C TRP A 135 -18.31 7.83 30.02
N ALA A 136 -19.51 7.26 30.11
CA ALA A 136 -20.73 7.86 29.60
C ALA A 136 -21.00 9.25 30.22
N ALA A 137 -20.74 9.40 31.52
CA ALA A 137 -20.88 10.68 32.23
C ALA A 137 -19.84 11.74 31.81
N ILE A 138 -18.70 11.34 31.24
CA ILE A 138 -17.72 12.26 30.65
C ILE A 138 -18.15 12.64 29.24
N GLN A 139 -18.56 11.68 28.41
CA GLN A 139 -18.90 11.93 27.01
C GLN A 139 -20.23 12.67 26.82
N SER A 140 -21.17 12.51 27.76
CA SER A 140 -22.45 13.24 27.73
C SER A 140 -22.35 14.70 28.20
N ASP A 141 -21.18 15.12 28.71
CA ASP A 141 -20.89 16.50 29.09
C ASP A 141 -19.95 17.12 28.03
N PRO A 142 -20.45 17.99 27.14
CA PRO A 142 -19.66 18.58 26.07
C PRO A 142 -18.43 19.36 26.57
N GLU A 143 -18.55 20.03 27.72
CA GLU A 143 -17.45 20.79 28.31
C GLU A 143 -16.38 19.85 28.90
N ALA A 144 -16.81 18.79 29.59
CA ALA A 144 -15.88 17.77 30.08
C ALA A 144 -15.12 17.10 28.93
N ARG A 145 -15.83 16.72 27.85
CA ARG A 145 -15.22 16.14 26.64
C ARG A 145 -14.22 17.12 26.01
N LYS A 146 -14.67 18.35 25.72
CA LYS A 146 -13.84 19.40 25.10
C LYS A 146 -12.59 19.70 25.93
N SER A 147 -12.69 19.63 27.26
CA SER A 147 -11.58 19.99 28.16
C SER A 147 -10.31 19.19 27.93
N TYR A 148 -10.39 17.92 27.49
CA TYR A 148 -9.21 17.09 27.22
C TYR A 148 -8.90 16.94 25.73
N THR A 149 -9.91 16.95 24.85
CA THR A 149 -9.69 16.80 23.40
C THR A 149 -9.03 18.04 22.78
N SER A 150 -9.42 19.24 23.22
CA SER A 150 -8.88 20.51 22.70
C SER A 150 -7.40 20.76 23.01
N VAL A 151 -6.83 20.05 24.01
CA VAL A 151 -5.43 20.20 24.43
C VAL A 151 -4.54 19.04 23.98
N ARG A 152 -5.03 18.20 23.06
CA ARG A 152 -4.19 17.19 22.40
C ARG A 152 -2.99 17.87 21.72
N GLY A 153 -1.79 17.34 21.95
CA GLY A 153 -0.54 17.91 21.45
C GLY A 153 0.10 19.00 22.32
N SER A 154 -0.55 19.43 23.41
CA SER A 154 -0.06 20.51 24.30
C SER A 154 0.60 20.01 25.59
N GLY A 155 1.08 18.76 25.61
CA GLY A 155 1.68 18.13 26.80
C GLY A 155 0.67 17.69 27.87
N GLY A 156 1.09 17.68 29.13
CA GLY A 156 0.24 17.36 30.28
C GLY A 156 0.00 15.86 30.54
N PHE A 157 0.90 14.99 30.05
CA PHE A 157 0.87 13.55 30.36
C PHE A 157 1.30 13.26 31.79
N VAL A 158 0.65 12.27 32.41
CA VAL A 158 1.01 11.75 33.73
C VAL A 158 1.09 10.23 33.68
N ARG A 159 1.97 9.65 34.50
CA ARG A 159 2.07 8.20 34.67
C ARG A 159 0.77 7.63 35.24
N ALA A 160 0.28 6.56 34.64
CA ALA A 160 -0.84 5.76 35.10
C ALA A 160 -0.40 4.30 35.31
N ARG A 161 -1.32 3.46 35.78
CA ARG A 161 -1.11 2.01 35.96
C ARG A 161 -1.80 1.24 34.84
N TRP A 162 -1.29 0.05 34.51
CA TRP A 162 -1.86 -0.80 33.46
C TRP A 162 -3.34 -1.13 33.67
N ASP A 163 -3.73 -1.49 34.90
CA ASP A 163 -5.12 -1.79 35.25
C ASP A 163 -6.06 -0.60 34.99
N GLU A 164 -5.64 0.60 35.39
CA GLU A 164 -6.39 1.84 35.20
C GLU A 164 -6.55 2.19 33.71
N VAL A 165 -5.49 2.11 32.90
CA VAL A 165 -5.58 2.45 31.47
C VAL A 165 -6.36 1.41 30.67
N THR A 166 -6.24 0.12 30.99
CA THR A 166 -7.02 -0.91 30.29
C THR A 166 -8.50 -0.84 30.66
N GLU A 167 -8.84 -0.47 31.90
CA GLU A 167 -10.24 -0.23 32.31
C GLU A 167 -10.85 0.97 31.56
N ILE A 168 -10.11 2.09 31.43
CA ILE A 168 -10.56 3.28 30.66
C ILE A 168 -10.84 2.88 29.20
N VAL A 169 -9.88 2.22 28.55
CA VAL A 169 -10.00 1.81 27.14
C VAL A 169 -11.17 0.84 26.95
N ALA A 170 -11.29 -0.16 27.82
CA ALA A 170 -12.39 -1.12 27.81
C ALA A 170 -13.75 -0.44 27.95
N ALA A 171 -13.89 0.46 28.93
CA ALA A 171 -15.12 1.20 29.19
C ALA A 171 -15.50 2.10 28.00
N ALA A 172 -14.53 2.81 27.42
CA ALA A 172 -14.75 3.64 26.25
C ALA A 172 -15.23 2.83 25.05
N ASN A 173 -14.66 1.65 24.82
CA ASN A 173 -15.05 0.77 23.73
C ASN A 173 -16.45 0.17 23.96
N ALA A 174 -16.76 -0.31 25.17
CA ALA A 174 -18.07 -0.85 25.51
C ALA A 174 -19.17 0.22 25.38
N TYR A 175 -18.91 1.45 25.85
CA TYR A 175 -19.82 2.58 25.65
C TYR A 175 -20.05 2.87 24.17
N THR A 176 -18.98 2.96 23.38
CA THR A 176 -19.06 3.26 21.94
C THR A 176 -19.85 2.21 21.19
N VAL A 177 -19.54 0.93 21.42
CA VAL A 177 -20.24 -0.21 20.80
C VAL A 177 -21.72 -0.19 21.15
N LYS A 178 -22.06 0.05 22.42
CA LYS A 178 -23.45 0.09 22.88
C LYS A 178 -24.22 1.27 22.30
N ARG A 179 -23.64 2.47 22.32
CA ARG A 179 -24.33 3.72 21.97
C ARG A 179 -24.40 3.94 20.46
N TRP A 180 -23.29 3.74 19.77
CA TRP A 180 -23.11 4.15 18.37
C TRP A 180 -22.95 2.96 17.43
N GLY A 181 -22.29 1.90 17.90
CA GLY A 181 -22.04 0.70 17.12
C GLY A 181 -20.57 0.28 17.17
N PRO A 182 -20.29 -1.02 16.98
CA PRO A 182 -18.93 -1.54 17.02
C PRO A 182 -18.00 -0.94 15.95
N ASP A 183 -18.54 -0.53 14.80
CA ASP A 183 -17.81 0.09 13.69
C ASP A 183 -17.39 1.56 13.93
N ARG A 184 -17.73 2.13 15.10
CA ARG A 184 -17.17 3.42 15.57
C ARG A 184 -15.87 3.26 16.37
N VAL A 185 -15.39 2.03 16.53
CA VAL A 185 -14.05 1.72 17.07
C VAL A 185 -13.15 1.33 15.90
N PHE A 186 -12.13 2.15 15.63
CA PHE A 186 -11.23 2.01 14.49
C PHE A 186 -9.80 1.69 14.93
N GLY A 187 -9.08 0.90 14.15
CA GLY A 187 -7.66 0.64 14.34
C GLY A 187 -6.84 0.91 13.10
N PHE A 188 -5.74 1.63 13.26
CA PHE A 188 -4.76 1.84 12.22
C PHE A 188 -3.41 1.21 12.59
N SER A 189 -3.04 0.16 11.88
CA SER A 189 -1.73 -0.47 11.93
C SER A 189 -1.33 -0.95 10.54
N PRO A 190 -0.14 -0.59 10.04
CA PRO A 190 0.25 -0.89 8.67
C PRO A 190 1.12 -2.13 8.57
N ILE A 191 1.26 -2.72 7.37
CA ILE A 191 2.40 -3.59 6.98
C ILE A 191 2.59 -4.75 7.98
N PRO A 192 1.75 -5.80 7.95
CA PRO A 192 1.88 -6.91 8.88
C PRO A 192 3.17 -7.71 8.68
N ALA A 193 3.74 -7.75 7.47
CA ALA A 193 4.93 -8.55 7.15
C ALA A 193 6.18 -8.20 7.98
N MET A 194 6.26 -6.98 8.54
CA MET A 194 7.40 -6.58 9.38
C MET A 194 7.31 -7.10 10.83
N SER A 195 6.11 -7.45 11.31
CA SER A 195 5.86 -7.99 12.66
C SER A 195 4.42 -8.51 12.73
N MET A 196 4.26 -9.77 12.33
CA MET A 196 2.97 -10.39 11.99
C MET A 196 2.02 -10.49 13.18
N VAL A 197 2.51 -10.97 14.32
CA VAL A 197 1.75 -11.13 15.57
C VAL A 197 1.48 -9.77 16.21
N SER A 198 2.42 -8.84 16.13
CA SER A 198 2.23 -7.48 16.64
C SER A 198 1.13 -6.72 15.88
N TYR A 199 0.99 -6.94 14.57
CA TYR A 199 -0.18 -6.47 13.82
C TYR A 199 -1.43 -7.22 14.31
N ALA A 200 -1.37 -8.56 14.31
CA ALA A 200 -2.51 -9.42 14.59
C ALA A 200 -3.13 -9.14 15.96
N ALA A 201 -2.35 -8.74 16.96
CA ALA A 201 -2.80 -8.40 18.30
C ALA A 201 -3.97 -7.39 18.30
N GLY A 202 -3.77 -6.21 17.71
CA GLY A 202 -4.81 -5.19 17.67
C GLY A 202 -5.93 -5.53 16.70
N ALA A 203 -5.59 -6.10 15.54
CA ALA A 203 -6.57 -6.50 14.54
C ALA A 203 -7.53 -7.58 15.08
N ARG A 204 -7.02 -8.58 15.80
CA ARG A 204 -7.82 -9.68 16.37
C ARG A 204 -8.77 -9.18 17.43
N TYR A 205 -8.30 -8.29 18.31
CA TYR A 205 -9.14 -7.62 19.30
C TYR A 205 -10.30 -6.85 18.62
N LEU A 206 -9.97 -6.02 17.63
CA LEU A 206 -10.95 -5.22 16.89
C LEU A 206 -11.96 -6.11 16.18
N GLN A 207 -11.54 -7.15 15.47
CA GLN A 207 -12.47 -7.98 14.70
C GLN A 207 -13.42 -8.77 15.61
N LEU A 208 -12.93 -9.34 16.71
CA LEU A 208 -13.80 -10.00 17.70
C LEU A 208 -14.82 -9.02 18.31
N LEU A 209 -14.40 -7.77 18.57
CA LEU A 209 -15.28 -6.67 19.03
C LEU A 209 -16.30 -6.23 17.94
N GLY A 210 -15.93 -6.37 16.67
CA GLY A 210 -16.63 -5.78 15.53
C GLY A 210 -16.12 -4.39 15.14
N GLY A 211 -14.99 -3.95 15.68
CA GLY A 211 -14.26 -2.77 15.24
C GLY A 211 -13.67 -2.93 13.83
N VAL A 212 -13.16 -1.81 13.31
CA VAL A 212 -12.71 -1.68 11.92
C VAL A 212 -11.19 -1.69 11.85
N CYS A 213 -10.63 -2.47 10.91
CA CYS A 213 -9.22 -2.40 10.54
C CYS A 213 -9.04 -1.52 9.30
N GLY A 214 -8.28 -0.42 9.42
CA GLY A 214 -7.90 0.43 8.29
C GLY A 214 -6.77 -0.16 7.46
N SER A 215 -6.88 -0.04 6.14
CA SER A 215 -5.85 -0.43 5.18
C SER A 215 -4.65 0.51 5.24
N PHE A 216 -3.56 0.14 4.60
CA PHE A 216 -2.32 0.91 4.61
C PHE A 216 -1.66 1.00 3.25
N TYR A 217 -1.77 0.00 2.38
CA TYR A 217 -1.00 -0.06 1.14
C TYR A 217 -1.48 1.00 0.13
N ASP A 218 -2.80 1.09 -0.04
CA ASP A 218 -3.48 2.15 -0.77
C ASP A 218 -3.24 3.53 -0.12
N TRP A 219 -3.45 3.66 1.18
CA TRP A 219 -3.26 4.91 1.92
C TRP A 219 -1.84 5.45 1.84
N TYR A 220 -0.85 4.58 1.88
CA TYR A 220 0.55 4.98 1.77
C TYR A 220 0.94 5.39 0.36
N CYS A 221 0.07 5.09 -0.62
CA CYS A 221 0.36 5.21 -2.04
C CYS A 221 1.43 4.20 -2.49
N ASP A 222 1.54 3.09 -1.75
CA ASP A 222 2.43 1.97 -2.03
C ASP A 222 1.75 0.98 -2.98
N LEU A 223 0.42 0.84 -2.91
CA LEU A 223 -0.38 0.15 -3.92
C LEU A 223 -0.20 0.83 -5.27
N PRO A 224 0.19 0.09 -6.33
CA PRO A 224 0.08 0.56 -7.70
C PRO A 224 -1.24 0.03 -8.29
N PRO A 225 -2.32 0.83 -8.42
CA PRO A 225 -3.61 0.33 -8.92
C PRO A 225 -3.54 -0.26 -10.34
N ALA A 226 -2.49 0.10 -11.10
CA ALA A 226 -2.11 -0.56 -12.35
C ALA A 226 -1.86 -2.08 -12.22
N SER A 227 -1.40 -2.59 -11.08
CA SER A 227 -1.19 -4.03 -10.85
C SER A 227 -2.52 -4.79 -10.79
N PRO A 228 -3.50 -4.40 -9.95
CA PRO A 228 -4.85 -4.93 -10.02
C PRO A 228 -5.49 -4.79 -11.40
N GLN A 229 -5.35 -3.63 -12.05
CA GLN A 229 -5.89 -3.40 -13.39
C GLN A 229 -5.33 -4.39 -14.42
N THR A 230 -4.01 -4.63 -14.45
CA THR A 230 -3.37 -5.46 -15.47
C THR A 230 -3.38 -6.95 -15.15
N TRP A 231 -3.23 -7.32 -13.88
CA TRP A 231 -3.00 -8.72 -13.49
C TRP A 231 -4.05 -9.28 -12.53
N GLY A 232 -4.93 -8.43 -11.99
CA GLY A 232 -5.76 -8.81 -10.87
C GLY A 232 -4.93 -9.26 -9.67
N GLU A 233 -3.81 -8.59 -9.39
CA GLU A 233 -2.91 -8.86 -8.26
C GLU A 233 -2.73 -7.58 -7.46
N GLN A 234 -2.72 -7.65 -6.13
CA GLN A 234 -2.41 -6.49 -5.28
C GLN A 234 -1.00 -5.98 -5.64
N THR A 235 -0.02 -6.85 -5.44
CA THR A 235 1.38 -6.68 -5.83
C THR A 235 2.03 -8.06 -5.73
N ASP A 236 2.78 -8.44 -6.75
CA ASP A 236 3.71 -9.56 -6.69
C ASP A 236 4.92 -9.21 -7.56
N VAL A 237 6.13 -9.43 -7.05
CA VAL A 237 7.38 -8.97 -7.67
C VAL A 237 8.49 -9.98 -7.50
N ALA A 238 9.51 -9.87 -8.36
CA ALA A 238 10.73 -10.65 -8.24
C ALA A 238 11.47 -10.40 -6.92
N GLU A 239 12.17 -11.41 -6.40
CA GLU A 239 13.13 -11.21 -5.30
C GLU A 239 14.36 -10.44 -5.79
N SER A 240 15.14 -9.82 -4.90
CA SER A 240 16.33 -9.06 -5.29
C SER A 240 17.41 -9.93 -5.94
N ALA A 241 17.49 -11.21 -5.55
CA ALA A 241 18.42 -12.15 -6.16
C ALA A 241 18.15 -12.34 -7.67
N ASP A 242 16.91 -12.15 -8.12
CA ASP A 242 16.56 -12.26 -9.54
C ASP A 242 17.06 -11.08 -10.37
N TRP A 243 17.37 -9.93 -9.76
CA TRP A 243 18.00 -8.80 -10.48
C TRP A 243 19.33 -9.22 -11.11
N TYR A 244 20.05 -10.15 -10.46
CA TYR A 244 21.31 -10.69 -10.96
C TYR A 244 21.15 -11.54 -12.23
N ASN A 245 19.93 -12.03 -12.51
CA ASN A 245 19.61 -12.77 -13.73
C ASN A 245 19.27 -11.88 -14.92
N SER A 246 19.09 -10.57 -14.69
CA SER A 246 18.78 -9.62 -15.75
C SER A 246 19.98 -9.24 -16.58
N GLY A 247 19.78 -9.07 -17.89
CA GLY A 247 20.79 -8.51 -18.81
C GLY A 247 20.67 -6.99 -18.99
N PHE A 248 19.52 -6.41 -18.64
CA PHE A 248 19.25 -4.98 -18.80
C PHE A 248 18.32 -4.49 -17.69
N LEU A 249 18.82 -3.57 -16.87
CA LEU A 249 18.14 -3.03 -15.70
C LEU A 249 17.81 -1.55 -15.89
N LEU A 250 16.51 -1.23 -15.86
CA LEU A 250 16.04 0.15 -15.70
C LEU A 250 15.70 0.39 -14.24
N LEU A 251 16.37 1.35 -13.58
CA LEU A 251 16.02 1.81 -12.25
C LEU A 251 15.20 3.10 -12.42
N TRP A 252 13.87 2.97 -12.41
CA TRP A 252 12.97 4.07 -12.74
C TRP A 252 12.25 4.57 -11.50
N GLY A 253 12.63 5.77 -11.03
CA GLY A 253 12.05 6.35 -9.84
C GLY A 253 12.26 5.51 -8.56
N SER A 254 13.30 4.67 -8.55
CA SER A 254 13.69 3.82 -7.42
C SER A 254 15.13 4.09 -7.02
N ASN A 255 15.32 4.71 -5.84
CA ASN A 255 16.65 5.05 -5.33
C ASN A 255 17.24 3.87 -4.54
N VAL A 256 17.61 2.81 -5.26
CA VAL A 256 18.00 1.49 -4.71
C VAL A 256 19.03 1.57 -3.57
N PRO A 257 20.18 2.29 -3.68
CA PRO A 257 21.17 2.33 -2.60
C PRO A 257 20.64 2.92 -1.28
N GLN A 258 19.74 3.89 -1.37
CA GLN A 258 19.17 4.57 -0.21
C GLN A 258 17.99 3.81 0.41
N THR A 259 17.09 3.31 -0.45
CA THR A 259 15.77 2.81 -0.04
C THR A 259 15.67 1.28 -0.04
N ARG A 260 16.53 0.59 -0.79
CA ARG A 260 16.74 -0.88 -0.82
C ARG A 260 18.19 -1.22 -0.47
N THR A 261 18.75 -0.50 0.50
CA THR A 261 20.15 -0.63 0.95
C THR A 261 20.64 -2.08 1.10
N PRO A 262 19.92 -3.00 1.81
CA PRO A 262 20.41 -4.36 2.00
C PRO A 262 20.44 -5.22 0.72
N ASP A 263 19.75 -4.79 -0.34
CA ASP A 263 19.61 -5.53 -1.60
C ASP A 263 20.41 -4.88 -2.74
N ALA A 264 20.95 -3.68 -2.52
CA ALA A 264 21.65 -2.91 -3.54
C ALA A 264 22.87 -3.63 -4.12
N HIS A 265 23.45 -4.58 -3.38
CA HIS A 265 24.59 -5.36 -3.87
C HIS A 265 24.23 -6.21 -5.10
N PHE A 266 23.04 -6.82 -5.14
CA PHE A 266 22.57 -7.58 -6.31
C PHE A 266 22.54 -6.73 -7.57
N TYR A 267 22.07 -5.49 -7.45
CA TYR A 267 22.10 -4.52 -8.55
C TYR A 267 23.53 -4.20 -8.99
N THR A 268 24.41 -3.86 -8.05
CA THR A 268 25.79 -3.48 -8.40
C THR A 268 26.61 -4.65 -8.95
N GLU A 269 26.38 -5.87 -8.45
CA GLU A 269 27.11 -7.08 -8.83
C GLU A 269 26.61 -7.65 -10.16
N ALA A 270 25.32 -7.52 -10.48
CA ALA A 270 24.77 -7.89 -11.79
C ALA A 270 25.51 -7.19 -12.93
N ARG A 271 25.99 -5.96 -12.70
CA ARG A 271 26.77 -5.19 -13.67
C ARG A 271 28.13 -5.85 -13.98
N TYR A 272 28.75 -6.51 -13.01
CA TYR A 272 29.98 -7.28 -13.26
C TYR A 272 29.75 -8.53 -14.10
N ARG A 273 28.51 -9.06 -14.10
CA ARG A 273 28.05 -10.10 -15.04
C ARG A 273 27.77 -9.54 -16.45
N GLY A 274 27.79 -8.22 -16.63
CA GLY A 274 27.56 -7.54 -17.91
C GLY A 274 26.14 -6.98 -18.07
N ALA A 275 25.32 -6.96 -17.01
CA ALA A 275 24.02 -6.31 -17.07
C ALA A 275 24.20 -4.79 -17.28
N LYS A 276 23.55 -4.23 -18.30
CA LYS A 276 23.55 -2.77 -18.52
C LYS A 276 22.53 -2.12 -17.59
N SER A 277 22.88 -0.97 -17.02
CA SER A 277 22.01 -0.22 -16.13
C SER A 277 21.74 1.20 -16.60
N VAL A 278 20.47 1.59 -16.61
CA VAL A 278 20.03 2.99 -16.80
C VAL A 278 19.21 3.43 -15.61
N VAL A 279 19.52 4.59 -15.04
CA VAL A 279 18.73 5.21 -13.97
C VAL A 279 17.90 6.35 -14.54
N ILE A 280 16.61 6.37 -14.24
CA ILE A 280 15.66 7.39 -14.71
C ILE A 280 15.07 8.07 -13.48
N CYS A 281 15.49 9.33 -13.25
CA CYS A 281 15.01 10.17 -12.16
C CYS A 281 15.38 11.65 -12.40
N PRO A 282 14.62 12.60 -11.84
CA PRO A 282 14.81 14.04 -12.10
C PRO A 282 16.07 14.66 -11.48
N ASP A 283 16.55 14.11 -10.38
CA ASP A 283 17.75 14.57 -9.67
C ASP A 283 18.92 13.58 -9.85
N TYR A 284 20.15 14.03 -9.59
CA TYR A 284 21.30 13.11 -9.54
C TYR A 284 21.27 12.28 -8.24
N SER A 285 20.39 11.28 -8.22
CA SER A 285 20.13 10.41 -7.06
C SER A 285 21.30 9.47 -6.73
N GLU A 286 21.28 8.81 -5.56
CA GLU A 286 22.35 7.86 -5.19
C GLU A 286 22.46 6.67 -6.16
N ALA A 287 21.35 6.23 -6.76
CA ALA A 287 21.35 5.20 -7.78
C ALA A 287 22.12 5.62 -9.04
N SER A 288 22.00 6.89 -9.45
CA SER A 288 22.66 7.44 -10.65
C SER A 288 24.19 7.31 -10.62
N LYS A 289 24.77 7.28 -9.42
CA LYS A 289 26.21 7.08 -9.21
C LYS A 289 26.70 5.72 -9.73
N PHE A 290 25.84 4.71 -9.77
CA PHE A 290 26.19 3.33 -10.12
C PHE A 290 25.73 2.92 -11.52
N SER A 291 24.89 3.71 -12.19
CA SER A 291 24.37 3.38 -13.53
C SER A 291 25.38 3.64 -14.64
N ASP A 292 25.13 3.04 -15.81
CA ASP A 292 25.90 3.31 -17.03
C ASP A 292 25.35 4.51 -17.82
N LEU A 293 24.09 4.90 -17.56
CA LEU A 293 23.45 6.10 -18.09
C LEU A 293 22.42 6.64 -17.08
N TRP A 294 22.37 7.97 -16.93
CA TRP A 294 21.32 8.67 -16.18
C TRP A 294 20.46 9.48 -17.15
N LEU A 295 19.14 9.24 -17.13
CA LEU A 295 18.15 10.05 -17.85
C LEU A 295 17.44 11.00 -16.87
N ALA A 296 17.70 12.30 -17.03
CA ALA A 296 17.17 13.36 -16.18
C ALA A 296 15.75 13.81 -16.60
N VAL A 297 14.79 12.90 -16.46
CA VAL A 297 13.37 13.14 -16.78
C VAL A 297 12.78 14.28 -15.94
N LYS A 298 11.91 15.13 -16.51
CA LYS A 298 11.08 16.05 -15.70
C LYS A 298 10.17 15.22 -14.80
N GLN A 299 10.14 15.53 -13.51
CA GLN A 299 9.38 14.73 -12.55
C GLN A 299 7.89 14.73 -12.89
N GLY A 300 7.24 13.56 -12.88
CA GLY A 300 5.80 13.46 -13.17
C GLY A 300 5.46 13.41 -14.66
N THR A 301 6.46 13.47 -15.55
CA THR A 301 6.26 13.29 -17.00
C THR A 301 6.70 11.90 -17.48
N ASP A 302 6.95 10.97 -16.56
CA ASP A 302 7.54 9.67 -16.85
C ASP A 302 6.66 8.80 -17.77
N ALA A 303 5.32 8.90 -17.68
CA ALA A 303 4.42 8.24 -18.61
C ALA A 303 4.65 8.68 -20.07
N ALA A 304 4.99 9.95 -20.35
CA ALA A 304 5.33 10.39 -21.70
C ALA A 304 6.60 9.70 -22.22
N LEU A 305 7.62 9.57 -21.37
CA LEU A 305 8.85 8.83 -21.70
C LEU A 305 8.55 7.34 -21.96
N ALA A 306 7.74 6.72 -21.12
CA ALA A 306 7.35 5.31 -21.29
C ALA A 306 6.53 5.09 -22.57
N MET A 307 5.64 6.03 -22.93
CA MET A 307 4.89 5.97 -24.18
C MET A 307 5.82 6.04 -25.41
N ALA A 308 6.83 6.92 -25.39
CA ALA A 308 7.80 7.00 -26.48
C ALA A 308 8.73 5.78 -26.55
N PHE A 309 9.11 5.20 -25.41
CA PHE A 309 9.79 3.90 -25.40
C PHE A 309 8.90 2.82 -26.05
N GLY A 310 7.64 2.74 -25.66
CA GLY A 310 6.69 1.79 -26.26
C GLY A 310 6.49 2.02 -27.76
N HIS A 311 6.46 3.26 -28.23
CA HIS A 311 6.38 3.61 -29.65
C HIS A 311 7.54 2.98 -30.44
N VAL A 312 8.79 3.19 -29.98
CA VAL A 312 9.98 2.61 -30.62
C VAL A 312 9.94 1.08 -30.61
N ILE A 313 9.54 0.47 -29.49
CA ILE A 313 9.45 -0.99 -29.34
C ILE A 313 8.42 -1.58 -30.32
N LEU A 314 7.22 -1.01 -30.37
CA LEU A 314 6.16 -1.47 -31.27
C LEU A 314 6.54 -1.27 -32.74
N LYS A 315 7.08 -0.10 -33.08
CA LYS A 315 7.50 0.22 -34.45
C LYS A 315 8.56 -0.76 -34.94
N GLU A 316 9.65 -0.95 -34.19
CA GLU A 316 10.79 -1.75 -34.65
C GLU A 316 10.64 -3.25 -34.47
N PHE A 317 9.98 -3.72 -33.41
CA PHE A 317 9.98 -5.14 -33.01
C PHE A 317 8.62 -5.84 -33.13
N HIS A 318 7.54 -5.10 -33.45
CA HIS A 318 6.21 -5.67 -33.71
C HIS A 318 5.68 -5.38 -35.11
N VAL A 319 6.02 -4.24 -35.71
CA VAL A 319 5.53 -3.83 -37.04
C VAL A 319 6.60 -3.98 -38.12
N ASP A 320 7.71 -3.23 -38.05
CA ASP A 320 8.75 -3.23 -39.09
C ASP A 320 9.49 -4.57 -39.12
N ARG A 321 9.79 -5.12 -37.94
CA ARG A 321 10.37 -6.45 -37.77
C ARG A 321 9.53 -7.22 -36.77
N GLN A 322 8.91 -8.30 -37.20
CA GLN A 322 8.03 -9.12 -36.37
C GLN A 322 8.85 -10.13 -35.54
N VAL A 323 9.25 -9.77 -34.33
CA VAL A 323 10.03 -10.67 -33.46
C VAL A 323 9.18 -11.87 -33.01
N PRO A 324 9.58 -13.13 -33.30
CA PRO A 324 8.75 -14.31 -33.01
C PRO A 324 8.41 -14.46 -31.53
N TYR A 325 9.40 -14.30 -30.64
CA TYR A 325 9.19 -14.44 -29.19
C TYR A 325 8.16 -13.43 -28.66
N PHE A 326 8.29 -12.15 -29.03
CA PHE A 326 7.37 -11.11 -28.57
C PHE A 326 5.95 -11.34 -29.06
N ARG A 327 5.78 -11.69 -30.33
CA ARG A 327 4.47 -11.96 -30.92
C ARG A 327 3.77 -13.16 -30.29
N ASP A 328 4.50 -14.25 -30.08
CA ASP A 328 3.96 -15.43 -29.41
C ASP A 328 3.57 -15.12 -27.96
N TYR A 329 4.41 -14.37 -27.25
CA TYR A 329 4.15 -13.97 -25.86
C TYR A 329 2.86 -13.14 -25.74
N VAL A 330 2.73 -12.04 -26.50
CA VAL A 330 1.56 -11.16 -26.36
C VAL A 330 0.28 -11.83 -26.85
N ARG A 331 0.37 -12.74 -27.83
CA ARG A 331 -0.75 -13.54 -28.31
C ARG A 331 -1.30 -14.46 -27.22
N LYS A 332 -0.44 -15.11 -26.45
CA LYS A 332 -0.82 -16.06 -25.40
C LYS A 332 -1.22 -15.37 -24.09
N TYR A 333 -0.42 -14.40 -23.67
CA TYR A 333 -0.40 -13.93 -22.28
C TYR A 333 -0.97 -12.52 -22.09
N SER A 334 -1.49 -11.87 -23.12
CA SER A 334 -2.16 -10.58 -23.01
C SER A 334 -3.58 -10.61 -23.58
N ASP A 335 -4.33 -9.55 -23.35
CA ASP A 335 -5.64 -9.32 -23.98
C ASP A 335 -5.57 -8.75 -25.40
N MET A 336 -4.37 -8.56 -25.97
CA MET A 336 -4.19 -8.01 -27.32
C MET A 336 -5.05 -8.69 -28.42
N PRO A 337 -5.24 -10.03 -28.45
CA PRO A 337 -6.11 -10.68 -29.43
C PRO A 337 -7.62 -10.47 -29.23
N MET A 338 -8.04 -9.97 -28.06
CA MET A 338 -9.46 -9.87 -27.73
C MET A 338 -10.15 -8.77 -28.53
N LEU A 339 -11.43 -8.96 -28.83
CA LEU A 339 -12.22 -8.02 -29.63
C LEU A 339 -12.91 -6.96 -28.77
N VAL A 340 -12.76 -5.70 -29.16
CA VAL A 340 -13.43 -4.53 -28.59
C VAL A 340 -14.55 -4.09 -29.52
N ARG A 341 -15.74 -3.86 -28.98
CA ARG A 341 -16.86 -3.26 -29.71
C ARG A 341 -16.58 -1.79 -29.98
N LEU A 342 -16.86 -1.31 -31.19
CA LEU A 342 -16.80 0.11 -31.53
C LEU A 342 -18.22 0.68 -31.63
N VAL A 343 -18.45 1.82 -30.97
CA VAL A 343 -19.75 2.51 -30.99
C VAL A 343 -19.63 3.91 -31.57
N SER A 344 -20.68 4.37 -32.24
CA SER A 344 -20.75 5.75 -32.75
C SER A 344 -21.18 6.70 -31.64
N GLN A 345 -20.36 7.70 -31.35
CA GLN A 345 -20.65 8.79 -30.45
C GLN A 345 -20.30 10.11 -31.14
N ASP A 346 -21.31 10.98 -31.29
CA ASP A 346 -21.18 12.30 -31.93
C ASP A 346 -20.50 12.26 -33.31
N GLY A 347 -20.82 11.23 -34.09
CA GLY A 347 -20.29 11.01 -35.44
C GLY A 347 -18.89 10.40 -35.50
N ARG A 348 -18.28 10.04 -34.37
CA ARG A 348 -16.98 9.36 -34.28
C ARG A 348 -17.14 7.94 -33.75
N LEU A 349 -16.30 7.02 -34.21
CA LEU A 349 -16.22 5.69 -33.61
C LEU A 349 -15.30 5.74 -32.39
N ILE A 350 -15.77 5.23 -31.26
CA ILE A 350 -14.98 5.12 -30.03
C ILE A 350 -14.90 3.65 -29.57
N PRO A 351 -13.77 3.25 -28.97
CA PRO A 351 -13.66 1.95 -28.30
C PRO A 351 -14.63 1.84 -27.12
N GLU A 352 -15.44 0.78 -27.10
CA GLU A 352 -16.42 0.51 -26.06
C GLU A 352 -15.93 -0.60 -25.11
N ARG A 353 -16.75 -1.62 -24.85
CA ARG A 353 -16.37 -2.75 -24.01
C ARG A 353 -15.79 -3.91 -24.82
N LEU A 354 -15.10 -4.82 -24.15
CA LEU A 354 -14.72 -6.10 -24.78
C LEU A 354 -16.00 -6.87 -25.13
N LEU A 355 -16.01 -7.51 -26.31
CA LEU A 355 -17.08 -8.42 -26.69
C LEU A 355 -17.06 -9.66 -25.79
N ARG A 356 -18.26 -10.14 -25.48
CA ARG A 356 -18.51 -11.29 -24.63
C ARG A 356 -19.19 -12.39 -25.43
N ALA A 357 -19.06 -13.64 -24.99
CA ALA A 357 -19.79 -14.75 -25.59
C ALA A 357 -21.31 -14.49 -25.61
N ALA A 358 -21.83 -13.82 -24.57
CA ALA A 358 -23.24 -13.42 -24.45
C ALA A 358 -23.76 -12.47 -25.55
N ASP A 359 -22.87 -11.80 -26.27
CA ASP A 359 -23.24 -10.88 -27.36
C ASP A 359 -23.67 -11.63 -28.64
N PHE A 360 -23.33 -12.91 -28.78
CA PHE A 360 -23.57 -13.71 -29.99
C PHE A 360 -24.83 -14.58 -29.86
N VAL A 361 -25.51 -14.83 -30.98
CA VAL A 361 -26.64 -15.76 -31.02
C VAL A 361 -26.20 -17.14 -30.51
N GLY A 362 -26.94 -17.72 -29.57
CA GLY A 362 -26.57 -19.00 -28.93
C GLY A 362 -25.43 -18.90 -27.91
N ASP A 363 -25.01 -17.69 -27.51
CA ASP A 363 -24.00 -17.45 -26.46
C ASP A 363 -22.64 -18.11 -26.73
N LEU A 364 -22.29 -18.36 -28.00
CA LEU A 364 -21.14 -19.19 -28.42
C LEU A 364 -21.07 -20.54 -27.65
N ASP A 365 -22.23 -21.15 -27.45
CA ASP A 365 -22.43 -22.40 -26.71
C ASP A 365 -21.92 -22.35 -25.25
N GLN A 366 -21.79 -21.15 -24.67
CA GLN A 366 -21.41 -20.95 -23.28
C GLN A 366 -22.64 -20.85 -22.38
N ALA A 367 -22.99 -21.96 -21.72
CA ALA A 367 -24.12 -21.98 -20.78
C ALA A 367 -23.83 -21.30 -19.42
N ASN A 368 -22.57 -21.29 -18.97
CA ASN A 368 -22.15 -20.68 -17.72
C ASN A 368 -21.40 -19.35 -17.96
N ASN A 369 -21.83 -18.30 -17.26
CA ASN A 369 -21.29 -16.93 -17.31
C ASN A 369 -20.85 -16.43 -18.70
N PRO A 370 -21.66 -16.58 -19.77
CA PRO A 370 -21.30 -16.10 -21.11
C PRO A 370 -20.99 -14.60 -21.17
N GLU A 371 -21.56 -13.81 -20.25
CA GLU A 371 -21.34 -12.37 -20.12
C GLU A 371 -19.95 -11.99 -19.55
N TRP A 372 -19.22 -12.96 -18.99
CA TRP A 372 -17.88 -12.80 -18.41
C TRP A 372 -16.78 -13.53 -19.20
N LYS A 373 -17.10 -14.01 -20.41
CA LYS A 373 -16.16 -14.73 -21.28
C LYS A 373 -15.85 -13.88 -22.51
N THR A 374 -14.63 -13.37 -22.58
CA THR A 374 -14.17 -12.53 -23.71
C THR A 374 -13.94 -13.37 -24.96
N VAL A 375 -14.02 -12.74 -26.14
CA VAL A 375 -13.89 -13.44 -27.44
C VAL A 375 -12.74 -12.92 -28.29
N ALA A 376 -12.23 -13.77 -29.16
CA ALA A 376 -11.17 -13.49 -30.12
C ALA A 376 -11.44 -14.21 -31.46
N VAL A 377 -10.63 -13.92 -32.47
CA VAL A 377 -10.66 -14.61 -33.77
C VAL A 377 -9.65 -15.75 -33.75
N ASP A 378 -10.04 -16.95 -34.16
CA ASP A 378 -9.10 -18.03 -34.47
C ASP A 378 -8.44 -17.77 -35.81
N GLU A 379 -7.11 -17.67 -35.84
CA GLU A 379 -6.33 -17.36 -37.03
C GLU A 379 -6.44 -18.46 -38.10
N ALA A 380 -6.61 -19.72 -37.69
CA ALA A 380 -6.65 -20.85 -38.60
C ALA A 380 -7.97 -20.94 -39.39
N THR A 381 -9.10 -20.66 -38.74
CA THR A 381 -10.43 -20.82 -39.34
C THR A 381 -11.12 -19.50 -39.67
N GLY A 382 -10.75 -18.41 -38.99
CA GLY A 382 -11.44 -17.13 -39.04
C GLY A 382 -12.68 -17.05 -38.15
N ASP A 383 -12.99 -18.10 -37.38
CA ASP A 383 -14.16 -18.15 -36.50
C ASP A 383 -13.97 -17.29 -35.25
N ILE A 384 -15.09 -16.82 -34.69
CA ILE A 384 -15.10 -16.20 -33.37
C ILE A 384 -15.15 -17.30 -32.30
N VAL A 385 -14.24 -17.22 -31.34
CA VAL A 385 -14.11 -18.19 -30.25
C VAL A 385 -14.05 -17.51 -28.88
N ALA A 386 -14.56 -18.19 -27.86
CA ALA A 386 -14.27 -17.88 -26.46
C ALA A 386 -13.10 -18.75 -25.99
N PRO A 387 -11.88 -18.21 -25.87
CA PRO A 387 -10.74 -19.00 -25.39
C PRO A 387 -10.83 -19.25 -23.88
N THR A 388 -10.20 -20.34 -23.42
CA THR A 388 -10.11 -20.68 -21.99
C THR A 388 -9.39 -19.59 -21.19
N GLY A 389 -9.65 -19.56 -19.87
CA GLY A 389 -8.95 -18.70 -18.92
C GLY A 389 -9.67 -17.39 -18.54
N SER A 390 -10.61 -16.89 -19.34
CA SER A 390 -11.42 -15.71 -18.95
C SER A 390 -12.17 -15.93 -17.63
N ILE A 391 -12.47 -14.85 -16.92
CA ILE A 391 -12.96 -14.94 -15.53
C ILE A 391 -14.28 -15.71 -15.40
N GLY A 392 -15.09 -15.73 -16.45
CA GLY A 392 -16.32 -16.53 -16.50
C GLY A 392 -16.09 -18.06 -16.46
N PHE A 393 -14.86 -18.55 -16.65
CA PHE A 393 -14.51 -19.96 -16.46
C PHE A 393 -14.05 -20.28 -15.03
N ARG A 394 -13.79 -19.28 -14.19
CA ARG A 394 -13.26 -19.46 -12.83
C ARG A 394 -14.32 -19.95 -11.85
N TRP A 395 -15.58 -19.55 -12.07
CA TRP A 395 -16.69 -19.77 -11.15
C TRP A 395 -17.87 -20.43 -11.87
N GLY A 396 -18.64 -21.26 -11.14
CA GLY A 396 -19.79 -21.98 -11.69
C GLY A 396 -19.44 -23.20 -12.55
N GLU A 397 -18.17 -23.39 -12.85
CA GLU A 397 -17.61 -24.53 -13.57
C GLU A 397 -16.14 -24.76 -13.15
N ASP A 398 -15.56 -25.88 -13.59
CA ASP A 398 -14.20 -26.31 -13.25
C ASP A 398 -13.44 -26.75 -14.52
N GLY A 399 -12.11 -26.79 -14.47
CA GLY A 399 -11.25 -27.40 -15.49
C GLY A 399 -10.92 -26.56 -16.73
N ARG A 400 -11.52 -25.37 -16.89
CA ARG A 400 -11.33 -24.49 -18.07
C ARG A 400 -10.73 -23.12 -17.73
N TRP A 401 -10.41 -22.86 -16.47
CA TRP A 401 -9.73 -21.63 -16.06
C TRP A 401 -8.21 -21.79 -16.18
N ASN A 402 -7.72 -21.87 -17.42
CA ASN A 402 -6.30 -22.02 -17.76
C ASN A 402 -5.93 -21.23 -19.02
N LEU A 403 -4.63 -21.03 -19.26
CA LEU A 403 -4.07 -20.34 -20.42
C LEU A 403 -3.64 -21.30 -21.55
N GLU A 404 -4.22 -22.50 -21.62
CA GLU A 404 -4.04 -23.36 -22.78
C GLU A 404 -4.60 -22.68 -24.04
N GLU A 405 -4.00 -22.94 -25.20
CA GLU A 405 -4.46 -22.39 -26.48
C GLU A 405 -5.69 -23.15 -26.99
N LYS A 406 -6.76 -23.17 -26.19
CA LYS A 406 -8.01 -23.89 -26.48
C LYS A 406 -9.23 -22.98 -26.46
N ALA A 407 -10.19 -23.31 -27.30
CA ALA A 407 -11.55 -22.80 -27.19
C ALA A 407 -12.31 -23.54 -26.07
N ALA A 408 -13.45 -22.97 -25.68
CA ALA A 408 -14.30 -23.54 -24.63
C ALA A 408 -14.79 -24.97 -24.91
N ASP A 409 -14.87 -25.39 -26.17
CA ASP A 409 -15.25 -26.75 -26.61
C ASP A 409 -14.07 -27.75 -26.54
N GLY A 410 -12.89 -27.31 -26.11
CA GLY A 410 -11.67 -28.10 -26.00
C GLY A 410 -10.84 -28.18 -27.30
N ARG A 411 -11.28 -27.53 -28.38
CA ARG A 411 -10.55 -27.48 -29.65
C ARG A 411 -9.33 -26.58 -29.51
N GLU A 412 -8.19 -27.03 -30.04
CA GLU A 412 -6.98 -26.21 -30.18
C GLU A 412 -7.27 -25.00 -31.09
N VAL A 413 -6.85 -23.82 -30.67
CA VAL A 413 -7.02 -22.55 -31.40
C VAL A 413 -5.72 -21.76 -31.43
N THR A 414 -5.54 -20.93 -32.44
CA THR A 414 -4.44 -19.97 -32.48
C THR A 414 -5.05 -18.59 -32.58
N LEU A 415 -4.99 -17.81 -31.50
CA LEU A 415 -5.64 -16.51 -31.49
C LEU A 415 -4.95 -15.54 -32.45
N ARG A 416 -5.74 -14.92 -33.33
CA ARG A 416 -5.24 -13.89 -34.24
C ARG A 416 -4.94 -12.61 -33.45
N LEU A 417 -3.70 -12.14 -33.52
CA LEU A 417 -3.27 -10.97 -32.74
C LEU A 417 -3.96 -9.68 -33.19
N GLY A 418 -4.10 -9.43 -34.49
CA GLY A 418 -4.73 -8.23 -35.04
C GLY A 418 -5.45 -8.47 -36.37
N LEU A 419 -6.28 -7.53 -36.81
CA LEU A 419 -7.20 -7.67 -37.94
C LEU A 419 -6.60 -7.22 -39.29
N LYS A 420 -5.36 -6.71 -39.32
CA LYS A 420 -4.68 -6.45 -40.59
C LYS A 420 -4.67 -7.71 -41.48
N GLY A 421 -5.15 -7.58 -42.72
CA GLY A 421 -5.31 -8.69 -43.67
C GLY A 421 -6.56 -9.56 -43.50
N ALA A 422 -7.36 -9.38 -42.45
CA ALA A 422 -8.62 -10.10 -42.19
C ALA A 422 -9.81 -9.16 -41.86
N HIS A 423 -9.60 -7.85 -41.98
CA HIS A 423 -10.59 -6.79 -41.76
C HIS A 423 -11.49 -6.64 -42.99
N ASP A 424 -12.68 -6.12 -42.77
CA ASP A 424 -13.65 -5.86 -43.83
C ASP A 424 -13.50 -4.42 -44.35
N GLU A 425 -13.10 -3.49 -43.48
CA GLU A 425 -12.79 -2.10 -43.82
C GLU A 425 -11.79 -1.47 -42.83
N VAL A 426 -11.37 -0.25 -43.12
CA VAL A 426 -10.54 0.59 -42.23
C VAL A 426 -11.38 1.77 -41.79
N ALA A 427 -11.44 2.02 -40.48
CA ALA A 427 -12.28 3.06 -39.91
C ALA A 427 -11.47 4.01 -39.00
N GLY A 428 -11.85 5.29 -38.99
CA GLY A 428 -11.29 6.28 -38.08
C GLY A 428 -11.86 6.10 -36.67
N VAL A 429 -10.99 5.82 -35.70
CA VAL A 429 -11.33 5.60 -34.28
C VAL A 429 -10.74 6.73 -33.44
N ALA A 430 -11.55 7.28 -32.54
CA ALA A 430 -11.19 8.41 -31.69
C ALA A 430 -10.53 7.97 -30.37
N PHE A 431 -9.37 8.55 -30.06
CA PHE A 431 -8.59 8.31 -28.84
C PHE A 431 -8.46 9.61 -28.04
N PRO A 432 -8.56 9.57 -26.70
CA PRO A 432 -8.37 10.75 -25.88
C PRO A 432 -6.89 11.13 -25.77
N TYR A 433 -6.61 12.42 -25.69
CA TYR A 433 -5.28 12.99 -25.55
C TYR A 433 -5.29 14.11 -24.52
N PHE A 434 -4.32 14.09 -23.60
CA PHE A 434 -4.29 15.00 -22.44
C PHE A 434 -3.03 15.86 -22.35
N ALA A 435 -2.03 15.68 -23.23
CA ALA A 435 -0.78 16.46 -23.16
C ALA A 435 -0.97 17.95 -23.51
N ASN A 436 -2.14 18.33 -24.01
CA ASN A 436 -2.53 19.71 -24.27
C ASN A 436 -3.14 20.44 -23.05
N SER A 437 -3.26 19.75 -21.91
CA SER A 437 -3.92 20.26 -20.70
C SER A 437 -2.95 20.53 -19.52
N ALA A 438 -1.64 20.44 -19.74
CA ALA A 438 -0.66 20.61 -18.67
C ALA A 438 -0.70 22.02 -18.06
N SER A 439 -0.49 22.10 -16.75
CA SER A 439 -0.52 23.34 -15.96
C SER A 439 0.73 23.46 -15.08
N ASN A 440 0.80 24.44 -14.17
CA ASN A 440 1.90 24.59 -13.20
C ASN A 440 3.33 24.59 -13.81
N GLY A 441 3.45 25.10 -15.04
CA GLY A 441 4.73 25.18 -15.76
C GLY A 441 5.25 23.84 -16.32
N PHE A 442 4.43 22.79 -16.34
CA PHE A 442 4.72 21.59 -17.13
C PHE A 442 4.53 21.88 -18.63
N ALA A 443 5.33 21.24 -19.47
CA ALA A 443 5.24 21.39 -20.92
C ALA A 443 3.93 20.80 -21.45
N SER A 444 3.29 21.52 -22.37
CA SER A 444 2.09 21.09 -23.10
C SER A 444 2.36 21.12 -24.61
N THR A 445 1.53 20.42 -25.37
CA THR A 445 1.53 20.48 -26.85
C THR A 445 0.19 21.03 -27.37
N ASP A 446 0.12 21.44 -28.63
CA ASP A 446 -1.05 22.08 -29.26
C ASP A 446 -1.96 21.11 -30.06
N HIS A 447 -1.75 19.80 -29.90
CA HIS A 447 -2.58 18.77 -30.53
C HIS A 447 -4.02 18.78 -29.98
N PRO A 448 -5.01 18.32 -30.78
CA PRO A 448 -6.39 18.20 -30.31
C PRO A 448 -6.51 17.18 -29.17
N ASP A 449 -7.51 17.39 -28.32
CA ASP A 449 -7.85 16.52 -27.19
C ASP A 449 -8.42 15.16 -27.62
N VAL A 450 -8.81 15.03 -28.89
CA VAL A 450 -9.24 13.78 -29.53
C VAL A 450 -8.42 13.55 -30.80
N LEU A 451 -7.77 12.39 -30.90
CA LEU A 451 -7.00 11.95 -32.06
C LEU A 451 -7.78 10.89 -32.84
N VAL A 452 -8.05 11.12 -34.12
CA VAL A 452 -8.75 10.13 -34.98
C VAL A 452 -7.72 9.34 -35.80
N ARG A 453 -7.59 8.05 -35.49
CA ARG A 453 -6.59 7.16 -36.11
C ARG A 453 -7.25 5.99 -36.82
N ASN A 454 -6.71 5.61 -37.97
CA ASN A 454 -7.29 4.56 -38.80
C ASN A 454 -6.95 3.18 -38.25
N VAL A 455 -7.98 2.36 -38.03
CA VAL A 455 -7.89 1.02 -37.44
C VAL A 455 -8.54 0.00 -38.39
N PRO A 456 -7.93 -1.17 -38.64
CA PRO A 456 -8.59 -2.26 -39.37
C PRO A 456 -9.73 -2.84 -38.53
N VAL A 457 -10.94 -2.86 -39.08
CA VAL A 457 -12.15 -3.29 -38.35
C VAL A 457 -12.87 -4.43 -39.06
N LYS A 458 -13.54 -5.26 -38.27
CA LYS A 458 -14.42 -6.32 -38.77
C LYS A 458 -15.87 -6.02 -38.43
N ARG A 459 -16.79 -6.40 -39.32
CA ARG A 459 -18.23 -6.28 -39.14
C ARG A 459 -18.76 -7.60 -38.62
N LEU A 460 -19.36 -7.57 -37.43
CA LEU A 460 -19.94 -8.75 -36.79
C LEU A 460 -21.43 -8.56 -36.55
N LYS A 461 -22.18 -9.66 -36.68
CA LYS A 461 -23.60 -9.72 -36.35
C LYS A 461 -23.78 -10.26 -34.93
N LEU A 462 -24.23 -9.39 -34.03
CA LEU A 462 -24.53 -9.69 -32.63
C LEU A 462 -26.04 -9.81 -32.42
N LYS A 463 -26.48 -10.12 -31.19
CA LYS A 463 -27.90 -10.19 -30.82
C LYS A 463 -28.63 -8.86 -30.99
N ASP A 464 -27.95 -7.74 -30.72
CA ASP A 464 -28.51 -6.39 -30.76
C ASP A 464 -28.36 -5.71 -32.13
N GLY A 465 -27.68 -6.35 -33.09
CA GLY A 465 -27.52 -5.85 -34.45
C GLY A 465 -26.12 -6.06 -34.99
N GLU A 466 -25.82 -5.35 -36.06
CA GLU A 466 -24.50 -5.35 -36.68
C GLU A 466 -23.61 -4.29 -36.03
N THR A 467 -22.36 -4.62 -35.72
CA THR A 467 -21.38 -3.69 -35.14
C THR A 467 -20.01 -3.82 -35.78
N LEU A 468 -19.22 -2.77 -35.68
CA LEU A 468 -17.79 -2.82 -35.96
C LEU A 468 -17.02 -3.24 -34.71
N VAL A 469 -15.94 -4.00 -34.92
CA VAL A 469 -15.01 -4.43 -33.88
C VAL A 469 -13.56 -4.22 -34.31
N ALA A 470 -12.70 -3.98 -33.34
CA ALA A 470 -11.24 -4.00 -33.50
C ALA A 470 -10.61 -4.96 -32.49
N SER A 471 -9.41 -5.46 -32.77
CA SER A 471 -8.63 -6.13 -31.72
C SER A 471 -8.05 -5.10 -30.75
N VAL A 472 -7.78 -5.50 -29.51
CA VAL A 472 -7.01 -4.67 -28.57
C VAL A 472 -5.64 -4.33 -29.17
N TYR A 473 -4.97 -5.25 -29.87
CA TYR A 473 -3.68 -5.01 -30.54
C TYR A 473 -3.72 -3.85 -31.53
N ASP A 474 -4.74 -3.80 -32.38
CA ASP A 474 -4.86 -2.75 -33.40
C ASP A 474 -5.15 -1.38 -32.76
N LEU A 475 -6.02 -1.35 -31.75
CA LEU A 475 -6.28 -0.15 -30.94
C LEU A 475 -5.03 0.30 -30.18
N PHE A 476 -4.23 -0.64 -29.70
CA PHE A 476 -3.01 -0.39 -28.96
C PHE A 476 -1.94 0.23 -29.87
N LEU A 477 -1.70 -0.32 -31.06
CA LEU A 477 -0.79 0.27 -32.05
C LEU A 477 -1.24 1.68 -32.47
N ALA A 478 -2.54 1.85 -32.74
CA ALA A 478 -3.10 3.15 -33.06
C ALA A 478 -2.91 4.14 -31.89
N ASN A 479 -3.14 3.76 -30.64
CA ASN A 479 -2.94 4.62 -29.47
C ASN A 479 -1.47 5.10 -29.33
N TYR A 480 -0.49 4.26 -29.64
CA TYR A 480 0.94 4.63 -29.64
C TYR A 480 1.40 5.41 -30.89
N GLY A 481 0.51 5.68 -31.84
CA GLY A 481 0.86 6.36 -33.08
C GLY A 481 1.73 5.50 -34.01
N VAL A 482 1.60 4.18 -33.96
CA VAL A 482 2.37 3.26 -34.82
C VAL A 482 1.51 2.85 -36.01
N ASP A 483 1.85 3.37 -37.19
CA ASP A 483 1.07 3.09 -38.40
C ASP A 483 1.33 1.67 -38.92
N GLN A 484 0.22 0.97 -39.20
CA GLN A 484 0.21 -0.33 -39.85
C GLN A 484 0.11 -0.20 -41.39
N GLY A 485 0.19 1.00 -41.95
CA GLY A 485 0.04 1.31 -43.38
C GLY A 485 -1.36 1.80 -43.74
N PHE A 486 -2.12 2.31 -42.77
CA PHE A 486 -3.48 2.81 -42.94
C PHE A 486 -3.58 4.34 -42.77
N GLY A 487 -2.50 4.99 -42.32
CA GLY A 487 -2.47 6.43 -42.05
C GLY A 487 -3.41 6.83 -40.90
N GLY A 488 -3.90 8.06 -40.94
CA GLY A 488 -4.72 8.66 -39.89
C GLY A 488 -4.18 10.03 -39.48
N GLU A 489 -4.89 10.72 -38.60
CA GLU A 489 -4.44 11.99 -38.05
C GLU A 489 -3.36 11.76 -36.98
N HIS A 490 -2.41 12.68 -36.89
CA HIS A 490 -1.38 12.69 -35.85
C HIS A 490 -0.60 11.38 -35.71
N MET A 491 -0.21 10.81 -36.87
CA MET A 491 0.63 9.63 -36.98
C MET A 491 2.06 10.06 -37.33
N PRO A 492 3.06 9.85 -36.46
CA PRO A 492 4.46 10.14 -36.79
C PRO A 492 4.92 9.31 -38.00
N ALA A 493 5.43 9.98 -39.03
CA ALA A 493 6.13 9.35 -40.15
C ALA A 493 7.58 8.99 -39.78
N SER A 494 8.18 9.74 -38.85
CA SER A 494 9.52 9.52 -38.31
C SER A 494 9.58 9.78 -36.81
N TYR A 495 10.68 9.37 -36.16
CA TYR A 495 10.91 9.69 -34.75
C TYR A 495 11.21 11.18 -34.48
N GLU A 496 11.53 11.95 -35.52
CA GLU A 496 11.81 13.39 -35.46
C GLU A 496 10.53 14.23 -35.48
N ASP A 497 9.40 13.64 -35.86
CA ASP A 497 8.11 14.32 -35.93
C ASP A 497 7.59 14.54 -34.51
N VAL A 498 7.16 15.76 -34.18
CA VAL A 498 6.65 16.11 -32.83
C VAL A 498 5.20 15.64 -32.64
N GLU A 499 4.84 14.49 -33.20
CA GLU A 499 3.51 13.89 -33.12
C GLU A 499 3.34 13.05 -31.83
N PRO A 500 2.11 12.90 -31.30
CA PRO A 500 1.86 12.26 -30.01
C PRO A 500 2.54 10.90 -29.85
N TYR A 501 3.34 10.80 -28.77
CA TYR A 501 4.10 9.62 -28.35
C TYR A 501 5.33 9.26 -29.18
N SER A 502 5.75 10.11 -30.14
CA SER A 502 7.06 9.94 -30.78
C SER A 502 8.22 10.30 -29.81
N PRO A 503 9.47 9.89 -30.11
CA PRO A 503 10.64 10.36 -29.37
C PRO A 503 10.81 11.89 -29.35
N ALA A 504 10.61 12.60 -30.46
CA ALA A 504 10.69 14.07 -30.49
C ALA A 504 9.58 14.74 -29.65
N TRP A 505 8.38 14.19 -29.66
CA TRP A 505 7.29 14.63 -28.78
C TRP A 505 7.63 14.45 -27.30
N ALA A 506 8.20 13.29 -26.93
CA ALA A 506 8.58 13.03 -25.54
C ALA A 506 9.76 13.90 -25.09
N GLU A 507 10.69 14.24 -25.97
CA GLU A 507 11.76 15.19 -25.67
C GLU A 507 11.18 16.55 -25.24
N ALA A 508 10.21 17.07 -25.99
CA ALA A 508 9.55 18.34 -25.69
C ALA A 508 8.85 18.36 -24.31
N ILE A 509 8.30 17.23 -23.88
CA ILE A 509 7.57 17.12 -22.61
C ILE A 509 8.51 16.80 -21.43
N THR A 510 9.42 15.86 -21.63
CA THR A 510 10.18 15.22 -20.55
C THR A 510 11.57 15.79 -20.36
N THR A 511 12.06 16.57 -21.34
CA THR A 511 13.44 17.07 -21.46
C THR A 511 14.50 15.98 -21.68
N VAL A 512 14.11 14.72 -21.88
CA VAL A 512 15.04 13.63 -22.21
C VAL A 512 15.33 13.63 -23.70
N PRO A 513 16.60 13.67 -24.15
CA PRO A 513 16.92 13.70 -25.57
C PRO A 513 16.36 12.51 -26.35
N ALA A 514 15.73 12.76 -27.49
CA ALA A 514 15.08 11.75 -28.34
C ALA A 514 16.07 10.64 -28.76
N GLU A 515 17.33 10.97 -29.02
CA GLU A 515 18.37 9.99 -29.32
C GLU A 515 18.59 8.98 -28.17
N GLN A 516 18.53 9.44 -26.92
CA GLN A 516 18.66 8.60 -25.75
C GLN A 516 17.40 7.78 -25.53
N ILE A 517 16.23 8.36 -25.83
CA ILE A 517 14.95 7.65 -25.80
C ILE A 517 15.01 6.43 -26.72
N ILE A 518 15.39 6.65 -27.98
CA ILE A 518 15.51 5.61 -29.00
C ILE A 518 16.56 4.56 -28.60
N ALA A 519 17.74 5.01 -28.17
CA ALA A 519 18.84 4.10 -27.83
C ALA A 519 18.52 3.19 -26.64
N VAL A 520 17.86 3.71 -25.61
CA VAL A 520 17.48 2.93 -24.42
C VAL A 520 16.33 1.98 -24.74
N ALA A 521 15.27 2.43 -25.41
CA ALA A 521 14.16 1.55 -25.83
C ALA A 521 14.65 0.39 -26.70
N ARG A 522 15.44 0.68 -27.73
CA ARG A 522 16.02 -0.32 -28.62
C ARG A 522 16.94 -1.27 -27.87
N GLY A 523 17.79 -0.76 -26.98
CA GLY A 523 18.69 -1.58 -26.15
C GLY A 523 17.93 -2.54 -25.23
N PHE A 524 16.88 -2.03 -24.57
CA PHE A 524 16.01 -2.79 -23.68
C PHE A 524 15.30 -3.93 -24.43
N ALA A 525 14.66 -3.63 -25.57
CA ALA A 525 13.97 -4.63 -26.39
C ALA A 525 14.93 -5.63 -27.04
N THR A 526 16.07 -5.17 -27.55
CA THR A 526 17.09 -6.07 -28.13
C THR A 526 17.61 -7.07 -27.10
N ASN A 527 17.83 -6.66 -25.85
CA ASN A 527 18.22 -7.58 -24.79
C ASN A 527 17.10 -8.60 -24.52
N ALA A 528 15.86 -8.16 -24.41
CA ALA A 528 14.71 -9.05 -24.19
C ALA A 528 14.52 -10.04 -25.34
N GLU A 529 14.67 -9.63 -26.60
CA GLU A 529 14.63 -10.50 -27.77
C GLU A 529 15.70 -11.59 -27.69
N LYS A 530 16.94 -11.22 -27.37
CA LYS A 530 18.09 -12.15 -27.34
C LYS A 530 18.06 -13.13 -26.18
N THR A 531 17.35 -12.80 -25.11
CA THR A 531 17.38 -13.54 -23.84
C THR A 531 16.04 -14.18 -23.49
N ASN A 532 15.03 -14.01 -24.34
CA ASN A 532 13.64 -14.38 -24.07
C ASN A 532 13.12 -13.72 -22.77
N GLY A 533 13.18 -12.39 -22.72
CA GLY A 533 12.51 -11.59 -21.70
C GLY A 533 13.35 -11.14 -20.51
N LYS A 534 14.68 -11.29 -20.50
CA LYS A 534 15.53 -10.92 -19.34
C LYS A 534 15.91 -9.43 -19.29
N SER A 535 14.91 -8.57 -19.52
CA SER A 535 14.98 -7.13 -19.27
C SER A 535 14.01 -6.77 -18.16
N MET A 536 14.47 -5.99 -17.18
CA MET A 536 13.72 -5.75 -15.94
C MET A 536 13.66 -4.25 -15.61
N VAL A 537 12.55 -3.82 -15.03
CA VAL A 537 12.39 -2.46 -14.51
C VAL A 537 12.18 -2.51 -12.99
N ILE A 538 13.15 -1.98 -12.26
CA ILE A 538 13.07 -1.72 -10.83
C ILE A 538 12.40 -0.35 -10.64
N ILE A 539 11.16 -0.36 -10.16
CA ILE A 539 10.28 0.82 -10.07
C ILE A 539 9.88 1.09 -8.61
N GLY A 540 9.56 2.35 -8.27
CA GLY A 540 9.16 2.69 -6.90
C GLY A 540 8.39 4.01 -6.76
N ALA A 541 8.33 4.49 -5.52
CA ALA A 541 7.47 5.61 -5.11
C ALA A 541 7.64 6.93 -5.88
N ALA A 542 8.75 7.19 -6.58
CA ALA A 542 8.86 8.39 -7.41
C ALA A 542 7.97 8.32 -8.65
N MET A 543 7.60 7.11 -9.09
CA MET A 543 6.59 6.85 -10.12
C MET A 543 5.20 6.71 -9.52
N ASN A 544 5.09 6.10 -8.33
CA ASN A 544 3.81 5.66 -7.77
C ASN A 544 3.07 6.70 -6.93
N HIS A 545 3.71 7.78 -6.47
CA HIS A 545 3.06 8.76 -5.58
C HIS A 545 2.44 9.96 -6.31
N TRP A 546 2.32 9.90 -7.63
CA TRP A 546 1.64 10.90 -8.47
C TRP A 546 0.16 10.55 -8.62
N PHE A 547 -0.71 11.54 -8.81
CA PHE A 547 -2.14 11.32 -9.05
C PHE A 547 -2.39 10.38 -10.24
N HIS A 548 -1.61 10.54 -11.31
CA HIS A 548 -1.63 9.67 -12.48
C HIS A 548 -0.58 8.52 -12.43
N MET A 549 -0.37 7.93 -11.25
CA MET A 549 0.54 6.77 -11.08
C MET A 549 0.20 5.61 -12.01
N ASP A 550 -1.08 5.39 -12.31
CA ASP A 550 -1.51 4.29 -13.18
C ASP A 550 -0.91 4.43 -14.57
N MET A 551 -0.79 5.66 -15.09
CA MET A 551 -0.21 5.92 -16.42
C MET A 551 1.30 5.71 -16.40
N ASN A 552 1.98 6.15 -15.34
CA ASN A 552 3.41 5.90 -15.13
C ASN A 552 3.70 4.40 -15.11
N TYR A 553 2.91 3.63 -14.36
CA TYR A 553 3.08 2.18 -14.23
C TYR A 553 2.66 1.43 -15.49
N ARG A 554 1.49 1.74 -16.08
CA ARG A 554 1.02 1.07 -17.30
C ARG A 554 1.95 1.33 -18.49
N GLY A 555 2.58 2.49 -18.60
CA GLY A 555 3.62 2.74 -19.60
C GLY A 555 4.78 1.75 -19.48
N VAL A 556 5.29 1.55 -18.27
CA VAL A 556 6.38 0.59 -17.98
C VAL A 556 5.93 -0.87 -18.17
N ILE A 557 4.75 -1.22 -17.66
CA ILE A 557 4.15 -2.55 -17.80
C ILE A 557 3.98 -2.89 -19.27
N ASN A 558 3.47 -1.94 -20.08
CA ASN A 558 3.31 -2.10 -21.52
C ASN A 558 4.64 -2.47 -22.20
N MET A 559 5.73 -1.76 -21.90
CA MET A 559 7.06 -2.11 -22.44
C MET A 559 7.48 -3.54 -22.08
N LEU A 560 7.25 -3.95 -20.84
CA LEU A 560 7.58 -5.29 -20.35
C LEU A 560 6.74 -6.38 -21.04
N VAL A 561 5.44 -6.13 -21.23
CA VAL A 561 4.53 -7.05 -21.94
C VAL A 561 4.89 -7.15 -23.42
N MET A 562 5.14 -6.01 -24.09
CA MET A 562 5.59 -5.97 -25.50
C MET A 562 6.89 -6.75 -25.72
N CYS A 563 7.77 -6.78 -24.72
CA CYS A 563 9.05 -7.48 -24.76
C CYS A 563 9.02 -8.88 -24.11
N GLY A 564 7.86 -9.38 -23.71
CA GLY A 564 7.71 -10.71 -23.09
C GLY A 564 8.47 -10.91 -21.78
N CYS A 565 8.67 -9.86 -20.98
CA CYS A 565 9.55 -9.91 -19.81
C CYS A 565 8.84 -10.41 -18.54
N VAL A 566 7.52 -10.21 -18.41
CA VAL A 566 6.77 -10.61 -17.20
C VAL A 566 6.69 -12.14 -17.11
N GLY A 567 6.98 -12.69 -15.93
CA GLY A 567 7.03 -14.13 -15.69
C GLY A 567 8.35 -14.82 -16.06
N GLN A 568 9.35 -14.09 -16.55
CA GLN A 568 10.68 -14.63 -16.86
C GLN A 568 11.71 -14.26 -15.78
N SER A 569 12.55 -15.21 -15.36
CA SER A 569 13.63 -14.93 -14.40
C SER A 569 14.69 -14.02 -15.02
N GLY A 570 15.01 -12.92 -14.33
CA GLY A 570 15.82 -11.81 -14.84
C GLY A 570 15.02 -10.76 -15.62
N GLY A 571 13.71 -10.90 -15.70
CA GLY A 571 12.79 -10.03 -16.42
C GLY A 571 11.63 -9.54 -15.57
N GLY A 572 10.93 -8.53 -16.08
CA GLY A 572 9.61 -8.19 -15.59
C GLY A 572 9.55 -6.90 -14.75
N TRP A 573 8.41 -6.75 -14.08
CA TRP A 573 8.07 -5.59 -13.27
C TRP A 573 8.48 -5.82 -11.83
N SER A 574 9.39 -4.98 -11.33
CA SER A 574 9.98 -5.12 -10.00
C SER A 574 9.71 -3.87 -9.17
N HIS A 575 8.48 -3.78 -8.68
CA HIS A 575 7.99 -2.68 -7.83
C HIS A 575 8.41 -2.85 -6.37
N TYR A 576 9.08 -1.83 -5.81
CA TYR A 576 9.49 -1.86 -4.41
C TYR A 576 9.19 -0.55 -3.69
N VAL A 577 8.38 -0.67 -2.64
CA VAL A 577 7.83 0.41 -1.82
C VAL A 577 7.95 0.05 -0.33
N GLY A 578 6.83 -0.19 0.37
CA GLY A 578 6.76 -0.83 1.67
C GLY A 578 6.85 -2.36 1.61
N GLN A 579 7.04 -2.97 2.78
CA GLN A 579 7.19 -4.40 3.03
C GLN A 579 5.80 -5.08 3.08
N GLU A 580 5.15 -5.16 1.94
CA GLU A 580 3.75 -5.59 1.85
C GLU A 580 3.59 -7.12 1.89
N LYS A 581 4.56 -7.85 1.32
CA LYS A 581 4.47 -9.30 1.12
C LYS A 581 4.69 -10.11 2.39
N LEU A 582 3.60 -10.28 3.14
CA LEU A 582 3.49 -11.26 4.21
C LEU A 582 3.34 -12.65 3.58
N ARG A 583 4.46 -13.36 3.43
CA ARG A 583 4.49 -14.67 2.74
C ARG A 583 3.46 -15.69 3.28
N PRO A 584 3.39 -16.01 4.60
CA PRO A 584 2.42 -16.99 5.14
C PRO A 584 1.00 -16.40 5.30
N GLN A 585 0.44 -15.85 4.21
CA GLN A 585 -0.76 -15.01 4.22
C GLN A 585 -1.99 -15.71 4.80
N THR A 586 -2.27 -16.95 4.38
CA THR A 586 -3.49 -17.67 4.78
C THR A 586 -3.35 -18.32 6.16
N GLY A 587 -2.15 -18.45 6.72
CA GLY A 587 -1.98 -18.79 8.14
C GLY A 587 -2.15 -17.58 9.05
N TRP A 588 -1.76 -16.39 8.57
CA TRP A 588 -1.86 -15.14 9.30
C TRP A 588 -3.28 -14.56 9.35
N ALA A 589 -3.96 -14.50 8.20
CA ALA A 589 -5.28 -13.87 8.09
C ALA A 589 -6.32 -14.38 9.10
N PRO A 590 -6.48 -15.70 9.36
CA PRO A 590 -7.43 -16.17 10.35
C PRO A 590 -7.09 -15.73 11.78
N LEU A 591 -5.80 -15.69 12.15
CA LEU A 591 -5.37 -15.16 13.43
C LEU A 591 -5.68 -13.66 13.55
N ALA A 592 -5.21 -12.87 12.58
CA ALA A 592 -5.25 -11.41 12.63
C ALA A 592 -6.67 -10.85 12.55
N PHE A 593 -7.56 -11.50 11.79
CA PHE A 593 -8.93 -11.01 11.61
C PHE A 593 -9.97 -11.83 12.37
N GLY A 594 -9.56 -12.75 13.24
CA GLY A 594 -10.48 -13.58 14.02
C GLY A 594 -11.33 -14.53 13.18
N LEU A 595 -10.87 -14.92 11.98
CA LEU A 595 -11.63 -15.74 11.02
C LEU A 595 -11.79 -17.20 11.44
N ASP A 596 -11.08 -17.59 12.49
CA ASP A 596 -11.25 -18.82 13.25
C ASP A 596 -12.52 -18.80 14.12
N TRP A 597 -13.03 -17.61 14.47
CA TRP A 597 -14.24 -17.43 15.28
C TRP A 597 -15.42 -16.80 14.54
N ILE A 598 -15.17 -15.80 13.70
CA ILE A 598 -16.20 -14.99 13.04
C ILE A 598 -15.88 -14.76 11.57
N ARG A 599 -16.89 -14.66 10.70
CA ARG A 599 -16.72 -14.25 9.30
C ARG A 599 -17.96 -13.46 8.88
N PRO A 600 -17.84 -12.34 8.13
CA PRO A 600 -16.63 -11.71 7.64
C PRO A 600 -16.01 -10.68 8.63
N PRO A 601 -14.79 -10.18 8.37
CA PRO A 601 -14.21 -9.06 9.12
C PRO A 601 -14.76 -7.70 8.63
N ARG A 602 -14.55 -6.63 9.41
CA ARG A 602 -14.72 -5.23 9.02
C ARG A 602 -13.37 -4.61 8.64
N GLN A 603 -13.15 -4.47 7.34
CA GLN A 603 -11.95 -3.90 6.74
C GLN A 603 -12.33 -2.64 5.97
N GLN A 604 -11.51 -1.59 6.06
CA GLN A 604 -11.78 -0.30 5.43
C GLN A 604 -10.61 0.21 4.61
N ASN A 605 -10.87 0.74 3.42
CA ASN A 605 -9.86 1.46 2.65
C ASN A 605 -9.61 2.85 3.27
N SER A 606 -8.42 3.04 3.82
CA SER A 606 -8.10 4.14 4.73
C SER A 606 -8.09 5.51 4.04
N THR A 607 -7.77 5.59 2.74
CA THR A 607 -7.78 6.89 2.03
C THR A 607 -9.18 7.49 2.01
N SER A 608 -10.21 6.72 1.63
CA SER A 608 -11.61 7.19 1.65
C SER A 608 -12.06 7.49 3.07
N PHE A 609 -11.68 6.65 4.05
CA PHE A 609 -12.00 6.87 5.46
C PHE A 609 -11.42 8.20 5.97
N PHE A 610 -10.14 8.46 5.76
CA PHE A 610 -9.52 9.70 6.23
C PHE A 610 -9.98 10.91 5.41
N TYR A 611 -10.22 10.76 4.11
CA TYR A 611 -10.78 11.83 3.29
C TYR A 611 -12.14 12.31 3.85
N ALA A 612 -13.02 11.37 4.23
CA ALA A 612 -14.31 11.65 4.84
C ALA A 612 -14.21 12.18 6.29
N HIS A 613 -13.49 11.48 7.18
CA HIS A 613 -13.52 11.74 8.63
C HIS A 613 -12.47 12.73 9.14
N THR A 614 -11.61 13.21 8.26
CA THR A 614 -10.78 14.40 8.51
C THR A 614 -11.26 15.59 7.68
N ASP A 615 -12.42 15.46 7.03
CA ASP A 615 -13.13 16.49 6.26
C ASP A 615 -12.31 17.12 5.13
N GLN A 616 -11.30 16.43 4.62
CA GLN A 616 -10.48 16.92 3.51
C GLN A 616 -11.31 17.14 2.24
N TRP A 617 -12.43 16.42 2.11
CA TRP A 617 -13.41 16.60 1.03
C TRP A 617 -14.05 17.98 1.00
N ARG A 618 -14.13 18.66 2.15
CA ARG A 618 -14.66 20.03 2.25
C ARG A 618 -13.72 21.08 1.67
N TYR A 619 -12.53 20.69 1.23
CA TYR A 619 -11.51 21.60 0.68
C TYR A 619 -11.05 21.13 -0.71
N GLU A 620 -11.86 20.29 -1.37
CA GLU A 620 -11.51 19.73 -2.68
C GLU A 620 -11.42 20.82 -3.75
N THR A 621 -10.43 20.68 -4.62
CA THR A 621 -10.03 21.66 -5.62
C THR A 621 -9.95 21.08 -7.02
N VAL A 622 -9.91 19.75 -7.13
CA VAL A 622 -9.93 19.03 -8.40
C VAL A 622 -11.38 18.64 -8.72
N ALA A 623 -11.96 19.26 -9.75
CA ALA A 623 -13.30 18.88 -10.21
C ALA A 623 -13.23 17.62 -11.08
N ALA A 624 -14.27 16.77 -11.03
CA ALA A 624 -14.35 15.57 -11.86
C ALA A 624 -14.28 15.90 -13.37
N GLY A 625 -14.83 17.03 -13.79
CA GLY A 625 -14.78 17.52 -15.17
C GLY A 625 -13.37 17.84 -15.68
N GLU A 626 -12.42 18.16 -14.80
CA GLU A 626 -11.02 18.44 -15.18
C GLU A 626 -10.24 17.16 -15.56
N ILE A 627 -10.71 15.99 -15.11
CA ILE A 627 -10.04 14.70 -15.31
C ILE A 627 -10.86 13.73 -16.18
N LEU A 628 -12.02 14.18 -16.67
CA LEU A 628 -12.91 13.41 -17.54
C LEU A 628 -12.32 13.30 -18.95
N SER A 629 -12.61 12.20 -19.64
CA SER A 629 -12.20 12.03 -21.04
C SER A 629 -12.98 12.97 -21.96
N PRO A 630 -12.33 13.56 -22.98
CA PRO A 630 -13.06 14.24 -24.07
C PRO A 630 -13.92 13.28 -24.90
N THR A 631 -13.67 11.96 -24.79
CA THR A 631 -14.47 10.89 -25.40
C THR A 631 -15.36 10.17 -24.38
N ALA A 632 -15.62 10.76 -23.20
CA ALA A 632 -16.41 10.11 -22.16
C ALA A 632 -17.81 9.72 -22.68
N PRO A 633 -18.29 8.49 -22.39
CA PRO A 633 -19.67 8.12 -22.65
C PRO A 633 -20.63 9.06 -21.91
N LYS A 634 -21.89 9.17 -22.36
CA LYS A 634 -22.90 9.96 -21.64
C LYS A 634 -23.14 9.36 -20.24
N GLY A 635 -23.17 10.20 -19.21
CA GLY A 635 -23.37 9.76 -17.82
C GLY A 635 -23.36 10.92 -16.82
N PRO A 636 -23.72 10.67 -15.55
CA PRO A 636 -23.79 11.68 -14.48
C PRO A 636 -22.40 11.97 -13.90
N TRP A 637 -21.51 12.52 -14.73
CA TRP A 637 -20.11 12.81 -14.36
C TRP A 637 -19.92 14.10 -13.56
N ASP A 638 -20.90 15.01 -13.60
CA ASP A 638 -20.90 16.24 -12.83
C ASP A 638 -21.28 15.94 -11.36
N ALA A 639 -20.27 15.58 -10.57
CA ALA A 639 -20.41 15.29 -9.15
C ALA A 639 -19.09 15.57 -8.40
N ALA A 640 -19.17 15.79 -7.09
CA ALA A 640 -17.97 15.92 -6.26
C ALA A 640 -17.29 14.56 -6.10
N LEU A 641 -15.98 14.54 -5.86
CA LEU A 641 -15.23 13.29 -5.70
C LEU A 641 -15.73 12.42 -4.53
N ILE A 642 -16.29 13.03 -3.48
CA ILE A 642 -16.93 12.29 -2.38
C ILE A 642 -18.25 11.61 -2.80
N ASP A 643 -19.00 12.18 -3.75
CA ASP A 643 -20.22 11.57 -4.28
C ASP A 643 -19.89 10.28 -5.05
N PHE A 644 -18.80 10.26 -5.82
CA PHE A 644 -18.29 9.04 -6.46
C PHE A 644 -17.94 7.95 -5.42
N ASN A 645 -17.36 8.34 -4.28
CA ASN A 645 -17.04 7.38 -3.22
C ASN A 645 -18.31 6.84 -2.54
N ALA A 646 -19.29 7.69 -2.24
CA ALA A 646 -20.56 7.27 -1.66
C ALA A 646 -21.36 6.34 -2.61
N ARG A 647 -21.33 6.61 -3.93
CA ARG A 647 -21.84 5.72 -4.98
C ARG A 647 -21.14 4.37 -4.95
N ALA A 648 -19.81 4.35 -4.92
CA ALA A 648 -19.03 3.12 -4.85
C ALA A 648 -19.36 2.30 -3.59
N GLU A 649 -19.44 2.95 -2.43
CA GLU A 649 -19.79 2.31 -1.16
C GLU A 649 -21.17 1.65 -1.21
N ARG A 650 -22.21 2.38 -1.62
CA ARG A 650 -23.58 1.82 -1.67
C ARG A 650 -23.78 0.78 -2.77
N MET A 651 -23.01 0.83 -3.86
CA MET A 651 -23.00 -0.22 -4.89
C MET A 651 -22.23 -1.48 -4.46
N GLY A 652 -21.59 -1.46 -3.29
CA GLY A 652 -20.79 -2.56 -2.78
C GLY A 652 -19.40 -2.65 -3.41
N TRP A 653 -18.91 -1.58 -4.03
CA TRP A 653 -17.59 -1.54 -4.65
C TRP A 653 -16.48 -1.28 -3.65
N LEU A 654 -16.71 -0.37 -2.70
CA LEU A 654 -15.78 -0.05 -1.63
C LEU A 654 -16.43 -0.32 -0.26
N PRO A 655 -15.64 -0.58 0.79
CA PRO A 655 -16.17 -0.73 2.13
C PRO A 655 -16.59 0.62 2.73
N SER A 656 -17.49 0.56 3.72
CA SER A 656 -17.96 1.70 4.50
C SER A 656 -17.63 1.54 5.97
N ALA A 657 -17.03 2.57 6.56
CA ALA A 657 -16.79 2.65 7.99
C ALA A 657 -16.96 4.09 8.52
N PRO A 658 -17.90 4.33 9.44
CA PRO A 658 -18.95 3.41 9.86
C PRO A 658 -19.92 3.05 8.73
N ALA A 659 -20.60 1.90 8.81
CA ALA A 659 -21.38 1.38 7.67
C ALA A 659 -22.79 1.99 7.58
N MET A 660 -23.52 2.02 8.70
CA MET A 660 -24.89 2.54 8.79
C MET A 660 -25.00 3.55 9.92
N LYS A 661 -25.89 4.54 9.77
CA LYS A 661 -26.14 5.56 10.80
C LYS A 661 -26.70 4.96 12.08
N THR A 662 -27.62 4.02 11.95
CA THR A 662 -28.15 3.23 13.08
C THR A 662 -27.10 2.21 13.53
N ASN A 663 -26.97 2.06 14.85
CA ASN A 663 -26.13 1.01 15.44
C ASN A 663 -26.49 -0.36 14.83
N PRO A 664 -25.56 -1.09 14.20
CA PRO A 664 -25.87 -2.35 13.52
C PRO A 664 -26.37 -3.47 14.46
N LEU A 665 -26.12 -3.36 15.78
CA LEU A 665 -26.71 -4.25 16.78
C LEU A 665 -28.21 -4.00 16.98
N GLU A 666 -28.64 -2.74 16.86
CA GLU A 666 -30.05 -2.36 16.99
C GLU A 666 -30.83 -2.67 15.70
N VAL A 667 -30.18 -2.67 14.53
CA VAL A 667 -30.77 -3.16 13.28
C VAL A 667 -31.17 -4.64 13.40
N ALA A 668 -30.29 -5.47 13.96
CA ALA A 668 -30.60 -6.89 14.21
C ALA A 668 -31.77 -7.07 15.19
N LYS A 669 -31.82 -6.24 16.26
CA LYS A 669 -32.92 -6.28 17.25
C LYS A 669 -34.25 -5.83 16.65
N ALA A 670 -34.25 -4.79 15.81
CA ALA A 670 -35.45 -4.34 15.12
C ALA A 670 -36.02 -5.42 14.19
N ALA A 671 -35.15 -6.08 13.41
CA ALA A 671 -35.54 -7.20 12.56
C ALA A 671 -36.13 -8.38 13.37
N ALA A 672 -35.47 -8.74 14.48
CA ALA A 672 -35.96 -9.79 15.37
C ALA A 672 -37.30 -9.45 16.03
N ALA A 673 -37.52 -8.18 16.42
CA ALA A 673 -38.78 -7.71 16.98
C ALA A 673 -39.95 -7.77 15.98
N GLU A 674 -39.67 -7.63 14.69
CA GLU A 674 -40.64 -7.79 13.60
C GLU A 674 -40.83 -9.27 13.17
N GLY A 675 -39.93 -10.17 13.59
CA GLY A 675 -39.93 -11.56 13.15
C GLY A 675 -39.45 -11.76 11.70
N VAL A 676 -38.61 -10.85 11.20
CA VAL A 676 -38.05 -10.87 9.84
C VAL A 676 -36.54 -11.16 9.91
N ASP A 677 -36.00 -11.87 8.92
CA ASP A 677 -34.56 -12.06 8.77
C ASP A 677 -33.83 -10.70 8.67
N ALA A 678 -32.73 -10.53 9.42
CA ALA A 678 -32.06 -9.23 9.51
C ALA A 678 -31.45 -8.75 8.19
N LYS A 679 -31.06 -9.65 7.28
CA LYS A 679 -30.62 -9.27 5.94
C LYS A 679 -31.80 -8.77 5.11
N VAL A 680 -32.94 -9.47 5.13
CA VAL A 680 -34.17 -9.02 4.45
C VAL A 680 -34.64 -7.67 4.97
N TYR A 681 -34.65 -7.49 6.30
CA TYR A 681 -34.98 -6.22 6.95
C TYR A 681 -34.04 -5.10 6.49
N ALA A 682 -32.72 -5.30 6.58
CA ALA A 682 -31.75 -4.28 6.19
C ALA A 682 -31.88 -3.86 4.72
N VAL A 683 -32.07 -4.81 3.78
CA VAL A 683 -32.30 -4.49 2.36
C VAL A 683 -33.58 -3.68 2.18
N ARG A 684 -34.68 -4.09 2.83
CA ARG A 684 -35.97 -3.39 2.75
C ARG A 684 -35.84 -1.95 3.25
N GLU A 685 -35.25 -1.73 4.42
CA GLU A 685 -35.12 -0.41 5.03
C GLU A 685 -34.09 0.48 4.31
N LEU A 686 -33.00 -0.09 3.77
CA LEU A 686 -32.05 0.65 2.92
C LEU A 686 -32.72 1.09 1.61
N LYS A 687 -33.49 0.21 0.96
CA LYS A 687 -34.27 0.54 -0.24
C LYS A 687 -35.32 1.61 0.04
N ALA A 688 -35.99 1.52 1.20
CA ALA A 688 -36.97 2.51 1.66
C ALA A 688 -36.34 3.81 2.18
N ARG A 689 -35.01 3.85 2.35
CA ARG A 689 -34.23 4.97 2.91
C ARG A 689 -34.58 5.33 4.35
N THR A 690 -35.18 4.39 5.09
CA THR A 690 -35.44 4.49 6.53
C THR A 690 -34.23 4.04 7.36
N LEU A 691 -33.39 3.18 6.78
CA LEU A 691 -32.04 2.90 7.25
C LEU A 691 -31.05 3.63 6.34
N GLU A 692 -30.21 4.48 6.92
CA GLU A 692 -29.28 5.33 6.17
C GLU A 692 -27.84 4.77 6.24
N MET A 693 -27.12 4.81 5.12
CA MET A 693 -25.68 4.53 5.08
C MET A 693 -24.89 5.73 5.59
N SER A 694 -23.88 5.52 6.43
CA SER A 694 -23.15 6.62 7.07
C SER A 694 -22.38 7.50 6.08
N CYS A 695 -21.97 6.95 4.93
CA CYS A 695 -21.25 7.67 3.89
C CYS A 695 -22.06 8.78 3.23
N MET A 696 -23.39 8.79 3.40
CA MET A 696 -24.26 9.85 2.91
C MET A 696 -24.25 11.10 3.79
N ASP A 697 -23.78 10.99 5.04
CA ASP A 697 -23.61 12.12 5.97
C ASP A 697 -22.46 11.85 6.97
N PRO A 698 -21.19 11.93 6.53
CA PRO A 698 -20.04 11.66 7.40
C PRO A 698 -19.84 12.72 8.50
N ASP A 699 -20.58 13.83 8.45
CA ASP A 699 -20.50 14.94 9.42
C ASP A 699 -21.57 14.83 10.52
N ASP A 700 -22.62 14.02 10.35
CA ASP A 700 -23.54 13.67 11.43
C ASP A 700 -22.80 12.98 12.60
N PRO A 701 -22.96 13.43 13.86
CA PRO A 701 -22.32 12.80 15.02
C PRO A 701 -22.57 11.31 15.18
N ALA A 702 -23.68 10.76 14.68
CA ALA A 702 -23.92 9.32 14.68
C ALA A 702 -22.91 8.56 13.80
N ASN A 703 -22.32 9.22 12.81
CA ASN A 703 -21.45 8.64 11.79
C ASN A 703 -19.95 8.85 12.06
N TRP A 704 -19.58 9.49 13.17
CA TRP A 704 -18.18 9.72 13.50
C TRP A 704 -17.50 8.45 14.04
N PRO A 705 -16.25 8.15 13.64
CA PRO A 705 -15.41 7.28 14.44
C PRO A 705 -15.19 7.92 15.82
N ARG A 706 -15.33 7.15 16.88
CA ARG A 706 -15.26 7.65 18.27
C ARG A 706 -13.96 7.26 18.95
N ASN A 707 -13.56 6.00 18.81
CA ASN A 707 -12.33 5.50 19.42
C ASN A 707 -11.36 5.03 18.33
N MET A 708 -10.09 5.42 18.44
CA MET A 708 -9.06 5.01 17.52
C MET A 708 -7.84 4.44 18.24
N PHE A 709 -7.39 3.28 17.79
CA PHE A 709 -6.08 2.72 18.13
C PHE A 709 -5.08 3.00 17.01
N VAL A 710 -3.87 3.45 17.38
CA VAL A 710 -2.74 3.56 16.47
C VAL A 710 -1.55 2.81 17.07
N TRP A 711 -1.07 1.77 16.39
CA TRP A 711 0.11 1.01 16.82
C TRP A 711 0.96 0.62 15.63
N ARG A 712 2.28 0.52 15.84
CA ARG A 712 3.27 0.27 14.77
C ARG A 712 3.22 1.34 13.65
N SER A 713 2.70 2.52 13.99
CA SER A 713 2.43 3.61 13.06
C SER A 713 2.64 4.95 13.74
N ASN A 714 3.20 5.90 13.01
CA ASN A 714 3.21 7.32 13.36
C ASN A 714 2.31 8.09 12.38
N LEU A 715 1.01 7.77 12.39
CA LEU A 715 0.02 8.37 11.49
C LEU A 715 0.13 9.90 11.40
N LEU A 716 0.11 10.59 12.54
CA LEU A 716 0.13 12.06 12.63
C LEU A 716 1.52 12.68 12.44
N GLY A 717 2.59 11.88 12.35
CA GLY A 717 3.95 12.37 12.11
C GLY A 717 4.53 11.96 10.77
N SER A 718 3.85 11.09 10.02
CA SER A 718 4.43 10.37 8.90
C SER A 718 3.49 10.18 7.73
N SER A 719 2.41 9.39 7.88
CA SER A 719 1.57 8.96 6.75
C SER A 719 0.27 9.74 6.58
N GLY A 720 -0.10 10.56 7.58
CA GLY A 720 -1.25 11.45 7.62
C GLY A 720 -1.21 12.57 6.58
N LYS A 721 -1.59 12.30 5.31
CA LYS A 721 -1.77 13.38 4.31
C LYS A 721 -2.88 14.31 4.78
N GLY A 722 -2.66 15.62 4.70
CA GLY A 722 -3.57 16.58 5.31
C GLY A 722 -3.45 16.65 6.82
N HIS A 723 -2.22 16.73 7.34
CA HIS A 723 -1.93 16.70 8.78
C HIS A 723 -2.77 17.70 9.57
N GLU A 724 -2.93 18.94 9.08
CA GLU A 724 -3.70 19.98 9.77
C GLU A 724 -5.21 19.65 9.82
N TYR A 725 -5.74 18.92 8.83
CA TYR A 725 -7.13 18.46 8.80
C TYR A 725 -7.38 17.34 9.81
N PHE A 726 -6.42 16.44 10.02
CA PHE A 726 -6.46 15.48 11.14
C PHE A 726 -6.54 16.22 12.48
N LEU A 727 -5.73 17.27 12.65
CA LEU A 727 -5.72 18.03 13.90
C LEU A 727 -7.07 18.74 14.15
N LYS A 728 -7.62 19.42 13.15
CA LYS A 728 -8.90 20.14 13.25
C LYS A 728 -10.09 19.18 13.43
N HIS A 729 -10.35 18.36 12.42
CA HIS A 729 -11.62 17.65 12.30
C HIS A 729 -11.65 16.36 13.12
N LEU A 730 -10.55 15.59 13.12
CA LEU A 730 -10.52 14.32 13.85
C LEU A 730 -10.18 14.50 15.33
N LEU A 731 -9.19 15.33 15.66
CA LEU A 731 -8.68 15.49 17.02
C LEU A 731 -9.32 16.65 17.79
N GLY A 732 -9.70 17.74 17.11
CA GLY A 732 -10.16 18.98 17.75
C GLY A 732 -9.02 19.77 18.39
N ALA A 733 -7.79 19.58 17.91
CA ALA A 733 -6.59 20.26 18.37
C ALA A 733 -6.30 21.54 17.58
N ALA A 734 -5.37 22.36 18.07
CA ALA A 734 -4.83 23.49 17.31
C ALA A 734 -4.27 23.01 15.96
N ASN A 735 -4.56 23.76 14.89
CA ASN A 735 -4.23 23.41 13.51
C ASN A 735 -3.75 24.63 12.72
N GLY A 736 -3.09 24.38 11.59
CA GLY A 736 -2.50 25.38 10.72
C GLY A 736 -3.16 25.55 9.35
N ILE A 737 -4.42 25.15 9.13
CA ILE A 737 -5.08 25.28 7.81
C ILE A 737 -5.12 26.76 7.40
N GLN A 738 -4.73 27.06 6.15
CA GLN A 738 -4.71 28.43 5.61
C GLN A 738 -5.84 28.72 4.63
N GLY A 739 -6.33 27.68 3.94
CA GLY A 739 -7.37 27.76 2.94
C GLY A 739 -8.78 27.78 3.53
N LYS A 740 -9.72 28.22 2.69
CA LYS A 740 -11.16 28.22 2.96
C LYS A 740 -11.80 26.93 2.47
N ASP A 741 -12.88 26.51 3.13
CA ASP A 741 -13.65 25.34 2.68
C ASP A 741 -14.51 25.67 1.43
N LEU A 742 -15.18 24.67 0.85
CA LEU A 742 -16.02 24.81 -0.34
C LEU A 742 -17.14 25.85 -0.15
N GLY A 743 -17.73 25.92 1.05
CA GLY A 743 -18.80 26.86 1.36
C GLY A 743 -18.29 28.30 1.37
N GLU A 744 -17.19 28.55 2.07
CA GLU A 744 -16.57 29.88 2.15
C GLU A 744 -15.92 30.33 0.82
N SER A 745 -15.46 29.38 0.00
CA SER A 745 -14.86 29.65 -1.31
C SER A 745 -15.87 29.75 -2.46
N GLY A 746 -17.15 29.43 -2.21
CA GLY A 746 -18.21 29.44 -3.22
C GLY A 746 -18.03 28.38 -4.32
N ARG A 747 -17.29 27.30 -4.03
CA ARG A 747 -17.06 26.19 -4.98
C ARG A 747 -18.21 25.18 -4.93
N GLN A 748 -18.25 24.28 -5.91
CA GLN A 748 -19.27 23.23 -6.01
C GLN A 748 -19.28 22.37 -4.74
N LYS A 749 -20.42 22.36 -4.03
CA LYS A 749 -20.72 21.45 -2.93
C LYS A 749 -21.08 20.06 -3.49
N PRO A 750 -20.94 18.96 -2.71
CA PRO A 750 -21.45 17.65 -3.13
C PRO A 750 -22.95 17.69 -3.45
N ALA A 751 -23.36 16.85 -4.38
CA ALA A 751 -24.76 16.74 -4.79
C ALA A 751 -25.53 15.69 -3.98
N GLU A 752 -24.85 14.67 -3.47
CA GLU A 752 -25.48 13.53 -2.80
C GLU A 752 -25.09 13.41 -1.33
N VAL A 753 -23.82 13.67 -0.99
CA VAL A 753 -23.37 13.69 0.40
C VAL A 753 -23.83 14.97 1.09
N ALA A 754 -24.37 14.83 2.31
CA ALA A 754 -24.89 15.95 3.08
C ALA A 754 -23.80 16.99 3.38
N TRP A 755 -24.14 18.27 3.21
CA TRP A 755 -23.30 19.40 3.57
C TRP A 755 -23.85 20.13 4.79
N HIS A 756 -23.02 20.29 5.81
CA HIS A 756 -23.29 21.14 6.97
C HIS A 756 -22.42 22.40 6.87
N ASP A 757 -23.00 23.58 7.04
CA ASP A 757 -22.24 24.84 6.93
C ASP A 757 -21.17 24.97 8.02
N GLU A 758 -21.43 24.46 9.22
CA GLU A 758 -20.43 24.32 10.27
C GLU A 758 -19.80 22.93 10.20
N ALA A 759 -18.49 22.89 9.91
CA ALA A 759 -17.75 21.62 9.88
C ALA A 759 -17.53 21.08 11.31
N PRO A 760 -17.70 19.77 11.55
CA PRO A 760 -17.42 19.18 12.85
C PRO A 760 -15.93 19.22 13.21
N GLU A 761 -15.64 19.43 14.50
CA GLU A 761 -14.29 19.39 15.06
C GLU A 761 -14.19 18.38 16.22
N GLY A 762 -13.05 17.69 16.28
CA GLY A 762 -12.78 16.68 17.29
C GLY A 762 -13.77 15.51 17.26
N LYS A 763 -13.88 14.82 16.13
CA LYS A 763 -14.71 13.61 15.97
C LYS A 763 -14.34 12.48 16.95
N LEU A 764 -13.04 12.30 17.27
CA LEU A 764 -12.58 11.24 18.19
C LEU A 764 -12.78 11.59 19.67
N ASP A 765 -13.46 10.71 20.38
CA ASP A 765 -13.57 10.68 21.84
C ASP A 765 -12.26 10.16 22.47
N LEU A 766 -11.65 9.10 21.93
CA LEU A 766 -10.43 8.51 22.49
C LEU A 766 -9.41 8.14 21.41
N LEU A 767 -8.18 8.64 21.56
CA LEU A 767 -7.03 8.21 20.77
C LEU A 767 -6.01 7.47 21.66
N VAL A 768 -5.76 6.21 21.35
CA VAL A 768 -4.80 5.34 22.07
C VAL A 768 -3.64 5.00 21.15
N THR A 769 -2.41 5.24 21.61
CA THR A 769 -1.20 4.90 20.85
C THR A 769 -0.29 3.95 21.58
N LEU A 770 0.18 2.91 20.89
CA LEU A 770 1.21 1.99 21.39
C LEU A 770 2.51 2.30 20.66
N ASP A 771 3.54 2.72 21.40
CA ASP A 771 4.85 3.06 20.84
C ASP A 771 5.95 2.87 21.90
N PHE A 772 7.15 2.58 21.45
CA PHE A 772 8.34 2.48 22.31
C PHE A 772 9.05 3.83 22.43
N ARG A 773 8.78 4.77 21.51
CA ARG A 773 9.29 6.15 21.54
C ARG A 773 8.14 7.15 21.59
N MET A 774 8.37 8.35 22.12
CA MET A 774 7.36 9.41 22.09
C MET A 774 7.31 10.04 20.70
N SER A 775 6.59 9.41 19.78
CA SER A 775 6.37 9.89 18.41
C SER A 775 5.39 11.06 18.35
N THR A 776 5.32 11.76 17.21
CA THR A 776 4.32 12.82 16.99
C THR A 776 2.89 12.33 17.26
N THR A 777 2.49 11.15 16.79
CA THR A 777 1.16 10.60 17.16
C THR A 777 1.00 10.49 18.68
N ALA A 778 1.97 9.90 19.37
CA ALA A 778 1.90 9.72 20.83
C ALA A 778 1.74 11.06 21.58
N VAL A 779 2.39 12.14 21.12
CA VAL A 779 2.23 13.49 21.69
C VAL A 779 0.77 14.00 21.62
N TYR A 780 0.06 13.63 20.54
CA TYR A 780 -1.34 14.01 20.31
C TYR A 780 -2.38 13.02 20.89
N SER A 781 -1.97 11.85 21.38
CA SER A 781 -2.89 10.80 21.90
C SER A 781 -3.37 11.03 23.32
N ASP A 782 -4.56 10.57 23.68
CA ASP A 782 -5.05 10.70 25.06
C ASP A 782 -4.36 9.72 26.01
N ILE A 783 -4.06 8.53 25.49
CA ILE A 783 -3.36 7.44 26.17
C ILE A 783 -2.19 6.98 25.32
N VAL A 784 -1.01 6.86 25.93
CA VAL A 784 0.19 6.26 25.34
C VAL A 784 0.57 5.03 26.14
N LEU A 785 0.67 3.89 25.47
CA LEU A 785 0.99 2.59 26.07
C LEU A 785 2.42 2.20 25.67
N PRO A 786 3.32 1.90 26.64
CA PRO A 786 4.70 1.55 26.36
C PRO A 786 4.75 0.15 25.73
N THR A 787 5.09 0.09 24.44
CA THR A 787 5.29 -1.21 23.76
C THR A 787 6.74 -1.68 23.88
N ALA A 788 6.94 -3.00 23.86
CA ALA A 788 8.26 -3.61 23.80
C ALA A 788 8.97 -3.26 22.48
N THR A 789 10.27 -3.01 22.56
CA THR A 789 11.11 -2.86 21.35
C THR A 789 11.24 -4.20 20.62
N TRP A 790 11.76 -4.18 19.40
CA TRP A 790 11.95 -5.40 18.61
C TRP A 790 12.98 -6.37 19.20
N TYR A 791 13.77 -5.93 20.19
CA TYR A 791 14.74 -6.77 20.91
C TYR A 791 14.20 -7.29 22.24
N GLU A 792 12.90 -7.09 22.50
CA GLU A 792 12.23 -7.40 23.77
C GLU A 792 10.94 -8.21 23.56
N LYS A 793 10.66 -8.72 22.36
CA LYS A 793 9.44 -9.49 22.04
C LYS A 793 9.67 -10.58 20.98
N ASN A 794 8.77 -11.56 20.92
CA ASN A 794 8.79 -12.60 19.89
C ASN A 794 7.77 -12.30 18.79
N ASP A 795 8.17 -12.48 17.53
CA ASP A 795 7.32 -12.25 16.36
C ASP A 795 7.98 -12.84 15.10
N LEU A 796 7.36 -12.69 13.93
CA LEU A 796 7.87 -13.13 12.63
C LEU A 796 7.97 -11.96 11.64
N ASN A 797 8.89 -12.09 10.69
CA ASN A 797 9.14 -11.11 9.63
C ASN A 797 9.43 -11.80 8.29
N THR A 798 8.85 -11.27 7.21
CA THR A 798 9.12 -11.65 5.81
C THR A 798 9.08 -10.43 4.91
N SER A 799 9.63 -10.53 3.70
CA SER A 799 9.54 -9.47 2.69
C SER A 799 9.55 -10.03 1.27
N ASP A 800 9.12 -9.18 0.34
CA ASP A 800 9.30 -9.22 -1.11
C ASP A 800 10.74 -9.55 -1.53
N MET A 801 11.72 -8.93 -0.87
CA MET A 801 13.10 -8.89 -1.37
C MET A 801 13.79 -10.26 -1.35
N HIS A 802 13.38 -11.17 -0.46
CA HIS A 802 13.99 -12.48 -0.31
C HIS A 802 13.00 -13.52 0.24
N PRO A 803 13.25 -14.82 0.07
CA PRO A 803 12.29 -15.86 0.40
C PRO A 803 12.39 -16.38 1.83
N PHE A 804 13.15 -15.70 2.69
CA PHE A 804 13.33 -16.13 4.08
C PHE A 804 12.26 -15.59 5.01
N ILE A 805 11.79 -16.47 5.90
CA ILE A 805 11.12 -16.11 7.15
C ILE A 805 12.11 -16.23 8.30
N HIS A 806 12.07 -15.28 9.25
CA HIS A 806 12.91 -15.26 10.45
C HIS A 806 12.23 -14.44 11.57
N PRO A 807 12.68 -14.59 12.83
CA PRO A 807 11.92 -14.08 13.95
C PRO A 807 12.44 -12.72 14.47
N LEU A 808 11.55 -11.99 15.13
CA LEU A 808 11.94 -11.12 16.24
C LEU A 808 12.04 -12.00 17.49
N SER A 809 13.04 -11.77 18.34
CA SER A 809 13.15 -12.47 19.64
C SER A 809 13.52 -11.52 20.77
N ALA A 810 13.03 -11.82 21.98
CA ALA A 810 13.39 -11.10 23.19
C ALA A 810 14.83 -11.42 23.63
N ALA A 811 15.75 -10.46 23.48
CA ALA A 811 17.12 -10.55 23.98
C ALA A 811 17.16 -10.42 25.52
N VAL A 812 16.29 -9.58 26.05
CA VAL A 812 15.97 -9.33 27.46
C VAL A 812 14.47 -9.12 27.59
N ASP A 813 13.93 -9.23 28.81
CA ASP A 813 12.54 -8.87 29.06
C ASP A 813 12.30 -7.38 28.75
N PRO A 814 11.09 -6.98 28.33
CA PRO A 814 10.75 -5.59 28.09
C PRO A 814 11.12 -4.67 29.26
N ALA A 815 11.90 -3.63 29.00
CA ALA A 815 12.33 -2.72 30.04
C ALA A 815 11.16 -1.90 30.64
N TRP A 816 11.29 -1.57 31.93
CA TRP A 816 10.29 -0.86 32.75
C TRP A 816 8.94 -1.59 32.82
N GLU A 817 7.85 -0.92 32.40
CA GLU A 817 6.51 -1.50 32.36
C GLU A 817 6.05 -1.73 30.92
N SER A 818 6.99 -1.80 29.96
CA SER A 818 6.66 -2.09 28.57
C SER A 818 6.08 -3.50 28.43
N LYS A 819 5.17 -3.69 27.47
CA LYS A 819 4.60 -5.00 27.11
C LYS A 819 4.64 -5.18 25.60
N SER A 820 4.73 -6.41 25.09
CA SER A 820 4.58 -6.64 23.64
C SER A 820 3.17 -6.23 23.18
N ASP A 821 3.00 -5.87 21.91
CA ASP A 821 1.68 -5.49 21.38
C ASP A 821 0.63 -6.60 21.62
N TRP A 822 1.05 -7.88 21.53
CA TRP A 822 0.22 -9.04 21.89
C TRP A 822 -0.28 -8.99 23.33
N GLU A 823 0.63 -8.81 24.30
CA GLU A 823 0.26 -8.74 25.72
C GLU A 823 -0.57 -7.49 26.06
N ILE A 824 -0.36 -6.38 25.36
CA ILE A 824 -1.17 -5.16 25.52
C ILE A 824 -2.61 -5.43 25.10
N PHE A 825 -2.84 -5.91 23.87
CA PHE A 825 -4.19 -6.18 23.39
C PHE A 825 -4.85 -7.37 24.09
N LYS A 826 -4.08 -8.38 24.54
CA LYS A 826 -4.58 -9.44 25.42
C LYS A 826 -5.08 -8.87 26.75
N SER A 827 -4.35 -7.92 27.34
CA SER A 827 -4.77 -7.22 28.57
C SER A 827 -6.02 -6.36 28.35
N ILE A 828 -6.12 -5.66 27.22
CA ILE A 828 -7.31 -4.87 26.84
C ILE A 828 -8.51 -5.79 26.58
N ALA A 829 -8.32 -6.92 25.89
CA ALA A 829 -9.36 -7.92 25.65
C ALA A 829 -9.91 -8.47 26.96
N LYS A 830 -9.03 -8.74 27.94
CA LYS A 830 -9.42 -9.17 29.28
C LYS A 830 -10.26 -8.11 30.00
N ALA A 831 -9.75 -6.89 30.11
CA ALA A 831 -10.47 -5.79 30.76
C ALA A 831 -11.81 -5.50 30.06
N PHE A 832 -11.86 -5.59 28.72
CA PHE A 832 -13.09 -5.45 27.96
C PHE A 832 -14.09 -6.56 28.29
N SER A 833 -13.68 -7.82 28.34
CA SER A 833 -14.56 -8.93 28.72
C SER A 833 -15.10 -8.83 30.15
N GLU A 834 -14.35 -8.21 31.07
CA GLU A 834 -14.79 -7.95 32.45
C GLU A 834 -15.80 -6.79 32.53
N VAL A 835 -15.63 -5.74 31.73
CA VAL A 835 -16.47 -4.52 31.74
C VAL A 835 -17.70 -4.63 30.84
N ALA A 836 -17.60 -5.33 29.70
CA ALA A 836 -18.67 -5.43 28.71
C ALA A 836 -20.03 -5.88 29.27
N PRO A 837 -20.12 -6.83 30.23
CA PRO A 837 -21.40 -7.25 30.83
C PRO A 837 -22.22 -6.11 31.46
N GLU A 838 -21.63 -4.94 31.73
CA GLU A 838 -22.37 -3.75 32.17
C GLU A 838 -23.42 -3.31 31.13
N VAL A 839 -23.15 -3.50 29.82
CA VAL A 839 -23.99 -2.98 28.73
C VAL A 839 -24.16 -3.89 27.50
N LEU A 840 -23.34 -4.94 27.37
CA LEU A 840 -23.26 -5.83 26.21
C LEU A 840 -23.25 -7.31 26.63
N GLY A 841 -23.97 -8.15 25.90
CA GLY A 841 -24.00 -9.60 26.10
C GLY A 841 -23.52 -10.37 24.88
N VAL A 842 -24.34 -11.35 24.46
CA VAL A 842 -24.21 -11.99 23.14
C VAL A 842 -25.13 -11.25 22.18
N GLU A 843 -24.57 -10.58 21.20
CA GLU A 843 -25.31 -9.68 20.30
C GLU A 843 -25.23 -10.19 18.85
N GLN A 844 -26.27 -9.89 18.05
CA GLN A 844 -26.27 -10.10 16.61
C GLN A 844 -25.90 -8.79 15.92
N ASP A 845 -24.89 -8.82 15.04
CA ASP A 845 -24.33 -7.64 14.38
C ASP A 845 -24.54 -7.71 12.87
N VAL A 846 -25.19 -6.70 12.29
CA VAL A 846 -25.35 -6.58 10.83
C VAL A 846 -24.11 -5.95 10.23
N VAL A 847 -23.36 -6.73 9.46
CA VAL A 847 -22.10 -6.34 8.83
C VAL A 847 -22.29 -6.18 7.33
N LEU A 848 -21.88 -5.03 6.80
CA LEU A 848 -21.81 -4.74 5.38
C LEU A 848 -20.37 -4.95 4.92
N THR A 849 -20.17 -5.79 3.90
CA THR A 849 -18.86 -5.98 3.26
C THR A 849 -18.97 -5.75 1.76
N PRO A 850 -17.98 -5.09 1.14
CA PRO A 850 -18.00 -4.89 -0.31
C PRO A 850 -17.85 -6.23 -1.04
N ILE A 851 -18.16 -6.21 -2.33
CA ILE A 851 -17.97 -7.30 -3.26
C ILE A 851 -16.47 -7.57 -3.39
N GLN A 852 -16.07 -8.77 -2.97
CA GLN A 852 -14.66 -9.14 -2.89
C GLN A 852 -14.14 -9.66 -4.23
N HIS A 853 -12.95 -9.21 -4.63
CA HIS A 853 -12.11 -9.92 -5.57
C HIS A 853 -11.77 -11.32 -5.03
N ASP A 854 -11.44 -12.26 -5.92
CA ASP A 854 -11.12 -13.64 -5.57
C ASP A 854 -12.30 -14.35 -4.86
N SER A 855 -13.51 -13.94 -5.22
CA SER A 855 -14.76 -14.60 -4.83
C SER A 855 -15.71 -14.62 -6.02
N ALA A 856 -16.67 -15.54 -6.03
CA ALA A 856 -17.69 -15.57 -7.09
C ALA A 856 -18.50 -14.25 -7.20
N GLY A 857 -18.52 -13.42 -6.14
CA GLY A 857 -19.16 -12.10 -6.16
C GLY A 857 -18.49 -11.11 -7.11
N GLU A 858 -17.22 -11.31 -7.50
CA GLU A 858 -16.51 -10.42 -8.43
C GLU A 858 -17.18 -10.33 -9.82
N LEU A 859 -18.02 -11.31 -10.14
CA LEU A 859 -18.87 -11.36 -11.34
C LEU A 859 -20.18 -10.57 -11.13
N ALA A 860 -20.07 -9.30 -10.73
CA ALA A 860 -21.22 -8.52 -10.27
C ALA A 860 -21.99 -7.81 -11.40
N GLN A 861 -21.37 -6.81 -12.03
CA GLN A 861 -21.99 -5.97 -13.08
C GLN A 861 -21.22 -6.10 -14.41
N PRO A 862 -21.64 -6.97 -15.35
CA PRO A 862 -20.80 -7.42 -16.48
C PRO A 862 -20.61 -6.41 -17.62
N PHE A 863 -21.55 -5.48 -17.80
CA PHE A 863 -21.60 -4.61 -18.99
C PHE A 863 -21.49 -3.12 -18.63
N ASP A 864 -22.36 -2.67 -17.72
CA ASP A 864 -22.50 -1.27 -17.34
C ASP A 864 -22.71 -1.13 -15.82
N VAL A 865 -22.60 0.10 -15.34
CA VAL A 865 -22.79 0.48 -13.93
C VAL A 865 -24.26 0.86 -13.72
N LYS A 866 -24.90 0.26 -12.72
CA LYS A 866 -26.27 0.57 -12.29
C LYS A 866 -26.32 0.82 -10.79
N ASP A 867 -26.92 1.94 -10.41
CA ASP A 867 -27.11 2.36 -9.03
C ASP A 867 -28.54 2.09 -8.55
N TRP A 868 -28.67 1.19 -7.58
CA TRP A 868 -29.97 0.87 -6.96
C TRP A 868 -30.56 2.06 -6.20
N TYR A 869 -29.73 2.96 -5.68
CA TYR A 869 -30.18 4.14 -4.94
C TYR A 869 -30.88 5.15 -5.85
N ALA A 870 -30.49 5.19 -7.12
CA ALA A 870 -31.13 5.95 -8.20
C ALA A 870 -32.31 5.21 -8.86
N GLY A 871 -32.60 3.96 -8.47
CA GLY A 871 -33.68 3.15 -9.04
C GLY A 871 -33.34 2.46 -10.37
N GLU A 872 -32.05 2.39 -10.74
CA GLU A 872 -31.59 1.81 -12.01
C GLU A 872 -31.55 0.27 -11.98
N CYS A 873 -31.51 -0.31 -10.77
CA CYS A 873 -31.56 -1.75 -10.54
C CYS A 873 -32.12 -2.08 -9.14
N GLU A 874 -32.36 -3.37 -8.89
CA GLU A 874 -32.71 -3.86 -7.54
C GLU A 874 -31.47 -3.93 -6.63
N PRO A 875 -31.58 -3.61 -5.32
CA PRO A 875 -30.50 -3.74 -4.36
C PRO A 875 -30.29 -5.22 -3.97
N ILE A 876 -29.36 -5.89 -4.64
CA ILE A 876 -29.05 -7.30 -4.47
C ILE A 876 -27.71 -7.41 -3.70
N PRO A 877 -27.73 -7.82 -2.41
CA PRO A 877 -26.52 -7.94 -1.61
C PRO A 877 -25.47 -8.83 -2.27
N GLY A 878 -24.24 -8.31 -2.39
CA GLY A 878 -23.13 -9.02 -3.02
C GLY A 878 -23.12 -8.95 -4.55
N LYS A 879 -24.00 -8.16 -5.18
CA LYS A 879 -24.04 -7.97 -6.64
C LYS A 879 -24.20 -6.50 -7.07
N THR A 880 -25.19 -5.81 -6.53
CA THR A 880 -25.44 -4.38 -6.83
C THR A 880 -25.37 -3.50 -5.59
N MET A 881 -25.16 -4.10 -4.41
CA MET A 881 -24.93 -3.42 -3.14
C MET A 881 -23.96 -4.28 -2.28
N PRO A 882 -23.45 -3.77 -1.13
CA PRO A 882 -22.63 -4.56 -0.23
C PRO A 882 -23.30 -5.88 0.16
N GLN A 883 -22.50 -6.93 0.33
CA GLN A 883 -22.95 -8.14 0.99
C GLN A 883 -23.37 -7.80 2.44
N ILE A 884 -24.52 -8.31 2.86
CA ILE A 884 -25.02 -8.15 4.23
C ILE A 884 -24.97 -9.50 4.93
N THR A 885 -24.25 -9.56 6.04
CA THR A 885 -24.08 -10.77 6.86
C THR A 885 -24.37 -10.46 8.32
N VAL A 886 -25.03 -11.39 9.01
CA VAL A 886 -25.26 -11.30 10.46
C VAL A 886 -24.14 -12.07 11.17
N VAL A 887 -23.46 -11.41 12.11
CA VAL A 887 -22.36 -11.99 12.90
C VAL A 887 -22.74 -12.00 14.38
N GLU A 888 -22.70 -13.17 15.01
CA GLU A 888 -22.87 -13.28 16.45
C GLU A 888 -21.58 -12.90 17.19
N ARG A 889 -21.69 -11.99 18.16
CA ARG A 889 -20.57 -11.52 18.98
C ARG A 889 -20.82 -11.81 20.45
N ASP A 890 -19.92 -12.57 21.06
CA ASP A 890 -19.95 -12.89 22.49
C ASP A 890 -18.94 -11.99 23.21
N TYR A 891 -19.39 -10.79 23.58
CA TYR A 891 -18.55 -9.77 24.20
C TYR A 891 -17.96 -10.21 25.55
N PRO A 892 -18.71 -10.87 26.46
CA PRO A 892 -18.15 -11.39 27.72
C PRO A 892 -17.04 -12.43 27.53
N ASN A 893 -17.04 -13.21 26.45
CA ASN A 893 -15.97 -14.19 26.16
C ASN A 893 -14.94 -13.73 25.13
N LEU A 894 -14.89 -12.43 24.77
CA LEU A 894 -13.93 -11.90 23.80
C LEU A 894 -12.48 -12.30 24.14
N TYR A 895 -12.05 -12.16 25.40
CA TYR A 895 -10.72 -12.58 25.86
C TYR A 895 -10.46 -14.07 25.60
N LYS A 896 -11.41 -14.95 25.96
CA LYS A 896 -11.24 -16.39 25.76
C LYS A 896 -11.11 -16.75 24.28
N ARG A 897 -11.88 -16.08 23.41
CA ARG A 897 -11.77 -16.22 21.95
C ARG A 897 -10.44 -15.66 21.42
N PHE A 898 -9.97 -14.55 21.98
CA PHE A 898 -8.68 -13.97 21.63
C PHE A 898 -7.54 -14.97 21.88
N THR A 899 -7.56 -15.67 23.02
CA THR A 899 -6.50 -16.59 23.47
C THR A 899 -6.67 -18.05 23.02
N SER A 900 -7.52 -18.33 22.02
CA SER A 900 -7.73 -19.69 21.51
C SER A 900 -8.03 -19.72 20.02
N LEU A 901 -7.67 -20.82 19.36
CA LEU A 901 -7.98 -21.05 17.94
C LEU A 901 -9.43 -21.50 17.81
N GLY A 902 -10.25 -20.67 17.18
CA GLY A 902 -11.67 -20.88 17.04
C GLY A 902 -12.06 -22.06 16.14
N PRO A 903 -13.30 -22.56 16.30
CA PRO A 903 -13.74 -23.80 15.69
C PRO A 903 -13.97 -23.72 14.18
N LEU A 904 -13.98 -22.54 13.56
CA LEU A 904 -14.23 -22.41 12.11
C LEU A 904 -13.09 -22.98 11.27
N MET A 905 -11.87 -23.09 11.82
CA MET A 905 -10.75 -23.73 11.11
C MET A 905 -10.99 -25.23 10.87
N SER A 906 -11.64 -25.92 11.81
CA SER A 906 -12.04 -27.32 11.62
C SER A 906 -13.38 -27.45 10.88
N LYS A 907 -14.36 -26.57 11.17
CA LYS A 907 -15.71 -26.67 10.60
C LYS A 907 -15.84 -26.22 9.15
N VAL A 908 -15.13 -25.15 8.77
CA VAL A 908 -15.21 -24.53 7.44
C VAL A 908 -13.92 -24.73 6.64
N GLY A 909 -12.78 -24.85 7.33
CA GLY A 909 -11.47 -24.90 6.69
C GLY A 909 -10.83 -23.51 6.56
N ASN A 910 -9.74 -23.47 5.80
CA ASN A 910 -8.93 -22.29 5.55
C ASN A 910 -8.79 -22.02 4.03
N GLY A 911 -8.35 -20.83 3.65
CA GLY A 911 -8.23 -20.46 2.25
C GLY A 911 -7.84 -19.02 2.01
N GLY A 912 -7.77 -18.66 0.74
CA GLY A 912 -7.40 -17.34 0.24
C GLY A 912 -7.28 -17.37 -1.29
N LYS A 913 -7.31 -16.20 -1.94
CA LYS A 913 -7.12 -16.08 -3.39
C LYS A 913 -8.09 -16.93 -4.25
N GLY A 914 -9.32 -17.09 -3.76
CA GLY A 914 -10.37 -17.90 -4.40
C GLY A 914 -10.25 -19.41 -4.18
N LEU A 915 -9.34 -19.84 -3.30
CA LEU A 915 -9.08 -21.24 -2.96
C LEU A 915 -9.53 -21.54 -1.52
N ALA A 916 -9.87 -22.80 -1.26
CA ALA A 916 -10.20 -23.30 0.07
C ALA A 916 -9.74 -24.76 0.23
N TRP A 917 -9.34 -25.13 1.45
CA TRP A 917 -8.89 -26.48 1.80
C TRP A 917 -9.21 -26.83 3.25
N ASN A 918 -9.21 -28.13 3.56
CA ASN A 918 -9.36 -28.62 4.93
C ASN A 918 -8.05 -28.41 5.71
N THR A 919 -8.18 -27.94 6.96
CA THR A 919 -7.04 -27.74 7.87
C THR A 919 -7.21 -28.40 9.24
N GLU A 920 -8.09 -29.40 9.34
CA GLU A 920 -8.40 -30.07 10.60
C GLU A 920 -7.18 -30.79 11.19
N HIS A 921 -6.35 -31.40 10.34
CA HIS A 921 -5.08 -32.00 10.73
C HIS A 921 -4.20 -30.95 11.44
N GLU A 922 -3.96 -29.79 10.83
CA GLU A 922 -3.13 -28.74 11.40
C GLU A 922 -3.70 -28.19 12.71
N VAL A 923 -5.02 -28.06 12.82
CA VAL A 923 -5.69 -27.66 14.08
C VAL A 923 -5.43 -28.69 15.19
N LYS A 924 -5.46 -29.99 14.88
CA LYS A 924 -5.10 -31.03 15.84
C LYS A 924 -3.64 -30.89 16.28
N LEU A 925 -2.71 -30.74 15.34
CA LEU A 925 -1.28 -30.55 15.65
C LEU A 925 -1.02 -29.31 16.51
N LEU A 926 -1.72 -28.21 16.25
CA LEU A 926 -1.64 -27.00 17.08
C LEU A 926 -2.14 -27.25 18.51
N GLY A 927 -3.22 -28.01 18.68
CA GLY A 927 -3.69 -28.39 20.01
C GLY A 927 -2.69 -29.28 20.77
N ASP A 928 -1.93 -30.09 20.04
CA ASP A 928 -0.88 -30.94 20.61
C ASP A 928 0.41 -30.12 20.90
N LEU A 929 0.70 -29.08 20.12
CA LEU A 929 1.86 -28.18 20.26
C LEU A 929 1.69 -27.08 21.32
N ASN A 930 0.61 -26.31 21.22
CA ASN A 930 0.33 -25.15 22.10
C ASN A 930 -0.43 -25.58 23.37
N GLY A 931 -0.88 -26.84 23.41
CA GLY A 931 -1.82 -27.33 24.42
C GLY A 931 -3.26 -26.87 24.15
N ARG A 932 -4.19 -27.41 24.95
CA ARG A 932 -5.63 -27.14 24.84
C ARG A 932 -6.15 -26.37 26.04
N VAL A 933 -7.17 -25.54 25.82
CA VAL A 933 -7.87 -24.84 26.90
C VAL A 933 -8.57 -25.86 27.79
N ALA A 934 -8.23 -25.84 29.09
CA ALA A 934 -8.79 -26.75 30.09
C ALA A 934 -9.94 -26.12 30.90
N GLU A 935 -10.09 -24.80 30.86
CA GLU A 935 -11.18 -24.11 31.55
C GLU A 935 -12.53 -24.44 30.89
N PRO A 936 -13.56 -24.80 31.67
CA PRO A 936 -14.89 -25.06 31.13
C PRO A 936 -15.48 -23.85 30.38
N GLY A 937 -16.17 -24.11 29.27
CA GLY A 937 -16.90 -23.11 28.51
C GLY A 937 -16.72 -23.24 27.00
N ALA A 938 -17.06 -22.17 26.27
CA ALA A 938 -17.12 -22.18 24.80
C ALA A 938 -15.76 -22.45 24.09
N THR A 939 -14.65 -22.35 24.81
CA THR A 939 -13.30 -22.56 24.28
C THR A 939 -12.65 -23.86 24.75
N GLU A 940 -13.32 -24.64 25.60
CA GLU A 940 -12.79 -25.89 26.15
C GLU A 940 -12.35 -26.86 25.04
N GLY A 941 -11.15 -27.43 25.16
CA GLY A 941 -10.60 -28.37 24.18
C GLY A 941 -10.00 -27.74 22.92
N LEU A 942 -10.21 -26.44 22.68
CA LEU A 942 -9.60 -25.72 21.56
C LEU A 942 -8.10 -25.48 21.78
N PRO A 943 -7.27 -25.40 20.72
CA PRO A 943 -5.87 -25.02 20.83
C PRO A 943 -5.68 -23.65 21.48
N LYS A 944 -4.68 -23.52 22.34
CA LYS A 944 -4.32 -22.25 22.98
C LYS A 944 -3.58 -21.33 22.01
N ILE A 945 -3.80 -20.04 22.20
CA ILE A 945 -3.00 -18.95 21.62
C ILE A 945 -2.75 -17.95 22.76
N ASP A 946 -2.01 -18.34 23.81
CA ASP A 946 -1.82 -17.48 24.98
C ASP A 946 -0.62 -16.54 24.78
N THR A 947 0.48 -17.07 24.27
CA THR A 947 1.74 -16.34 24.08
C THR A 947 1.91 -15.83 22.64
N ASP A 948 2.84 -14.89 22.45
CA ASP A 948 3.26 -14.44 21.12
C ASP A 948 3.88 -15.57 20.28
N ILE A 949 4.54 -16.54 20.92
CA ILE A 949 5.05 -17.76 20.27
C ILE A 949 3.90 -18.69 19.82
N ASP A 950 2.86 -18.90 20.63
CA ASP A 950 1.69 -19.71 20.22
C ASP A 950 1.02 -19.13 18.98
N ALA A 951 0.94 -17.79 18.91
CA ALA A 951 0.45 -17.06 17.74
C ALA A 951 1.38 -17.24 16.52
N CYS A 952 2.70 -17.20 16.71
CA CYS A 952 3.66 -17.51 15.65
C CYS A 952 3.47 -18.93 15.11
N GLU A 953 3.36 -19.93 16.00
CA GLU A 953 3.18 -21.33 15.60
C GLU A 953 1.84 -21.58 14.91
N THR A 954 0.78 -20.88 15.34
CA THR A 954 -0.54 -20.92 14.68
C THR A 954 -0.43 -20.52 13.22
N LEU A 955 0.22 -19.38 12.95
CA LEU A 955 0.44 -18.91 11.58
C LEU A 955 1.33 -19.86 10.78
N LEU A 956 2.44 -20.33 11.36
CA LEU A 956 3.37 -21.23 10.67
C LEU A 956 2.75 -22.59 10.35
N MET A 957 1.88 -23.11 11.21
CA MET A 957 1.21 -24.39 10.96
C MET A 957 0.16 -24.30 9.85
N LEU A 958 -0.59 -23.19 9.79
CA LEU A 958 -1.76 -23.06 8.91
C LEU A 958 -1.45 -22.56 7.49
N ALA A 959 -0.25 -22.03 7.24
CA ALA A 959 0.10 -21.46 5.94
C ALA A 959 0.80 -22.46 5.00
N PRO A 960 0.46 -22.48 3.70
CA PRO A 960 1.14 -23.31 2.69
C PRO A 960 2.60 -22.93 2.49
N GLU A 961 3.00 -21.68 2.74
CA GLU A 961 4.39 -21.25 2.60
C GLU A 961 5.33 -21.84 3.67
N THR A 962 4.78 -22.38 4.75
CA THR A 962 5.54 -22.84 5.93
C THR A 962 5.20 -24.26 6.37
N ASN A 963 4.20 -24.90 5.74
CA ASN A 963 3.80 -26.28 5.98
C ASN A 963 3.50 -26.98 4.64
N GLY A 964 4.34 -27.95 4.27
CA GLY A 964 4.27 -28.64 2.99
C GLY A 964 2.97 -29.40 2.75
N GLU A 965 2.37 -30.00 3.78
CA GLU A 965 1.06 -30.66 3.67
C GLU A 965 -0.04 -29.65 3.29
N VAL A 966 0.04 -28.43 3.82
CA VAL A 966 -0.89 -27.36 3.45
C VAL A 966 -0.61 -26.86 2.04
N ALA A 967 0.67 -26.77 1.64
CA ALA A 967 1.06 -26.40 0.28
C ALA A 967 0.47 -27.33 -0.77
N VAL A 968 0.61 -28.65 -0.58
CA VAL A 968 0.05 -29.67 -1.48
C VAL A 968 -1.47 -29.55 -1.55
N LYS A 969 -2.17 -29.43 -0.40
CA LYS A 969 -3.62 -29.23 -0.37
C LYS A 969 -4.07 -27.94 -1.08
N ALA A 970 -3.31 -26.87 -0.94
CA ALA A 970 -3.62 -25.60 -1.57
C ALA A 970 -3.43 -25.66 -3.10
N TRP A 971 -2.35 -26.30 -3.58
CA TRP A 971 -2.15 -26.53 -5.02
C TRP A 971 -3.24 -27.43 -5.59
N ALA A 972 -3.58 -28.54 -4.93
CA ALA A 972 -4.67 -29.42 -5.33
C ALA A 972 -6.03 -28.70 -5.44
N ALA A 973 -6.29 -27.72 -4.58
CA ALA A 973 -7.49 -26.88 -4.68
C ALA A 973 -7.52 -26.04 -5.96
N LEU A 974 -6.35 -25.57 -6.43
CA LEU A 974 -6.22 -24.82 -7.68
C LEU A 974 -6.36 -25.73 -8.91
N GLU A 975 -5.83 -26.95 -8.87
CA GLU A 975 -5.93 -27.93 -9.98
C GLU A 975 -7.37 -28.18 -10.41
N LYS A 976 -8.32 -28.11 -9.47
CA LYS A 976 -9.74 -28.23 -9.76
C LYS A 976 -10.24 -27.12 -10.69
N GLN A 977 -9.87 -25.87 -10.42
CA GLN A 977 -10.27 -24.72 -11.24
C GLN A 977 -9.56 -24.73 -12.60
N THR A 978 -8.27 -25.05 -12.61
CA THR A 978 -7.43 -24.99 -13.82
C THR A 978 -7.55 -26.22 -14.71
N GLY A 979 -7.89 -27.38 -14.15
CA GLY A 979 -7.87 -28.67 -14.84
C GLY A 979 -6.47 -29.21 -15.10
N ARG A 980 -5.45 -28.67 -14.41
CA ARG A 980 -4.04 -28.96 -14.63
C ARG A 980 -3.37 -29.36 -13.32
N GLU A 981 -2.43 -30.30 -13.38
CA GLU A 981 -1.63 -30.70 -12.22
C GLU A 981 -0.66 -29.57 -11.81
N HIS A 982 -0.62 -29.29 -10.51
CA HIS A 982 0.19 -28.27 -9.86
C HIS A 982 0.81 -28.74 -8.53
N THR A 983 0.38 -29.87 -7.95
CA THR A 983 0.94 -30.38 -6.68
C THR A 983 2.43 -30.69 -6.76
N HIS A 984 2.96 -30.99 -7.95
CA HIS A 984 4.39 -31.18 -8.22
C HIS A 984 5.27 -30.00 -7.75
N LEU A 985 4.69 -28.80 -7.60
CA LEU A 985 5.37 -27.60 -7.11
C LEU A 985 5.68 -27.63 -5.61
N ALA A 986 5.02 -28.51 -4.84
CA ALA A 986 5.14 -28.61 -3.39
C ALA A 986 5.41 -30.03 -2.86
N GLU A 987 5.06 -31.09 -3.61
CA GLU A 987 5.30 -32.50 -3.23
C GLU A 987 6.74 -32.78 -2.74
N PRO A 988 7.81 -32.26 -3.39
CA PRO A 988 9.18 -32.47 -2.89
C PRO A 988 9.47 -31.88 -1.51
N LYS A 989 8.58 -31.00 -1.00
CA LYS A 989 8.67 -30.34 0.30
C LYS A 989 7.46 -30.65 1.19
N GLU A 990 6.66 -31.68 0.90
CA GLU A 990 5.42 -31.97 1.64
C GLU A 990 5.66 -32.15 3.16
N ASP A 991 6.77 -32.77 3.55
CA ASP A 991 7.11 -32.99 4.96
C ASP A 991 7.62 -31.73 5.69
N GLU A 992 8.04 -30.70 4.95
CA GLU A 992 8.64 -29.48 5.51
C GLU A 992 7.64 -28.75 6.42
N LYS A 993 8.07 -28.46 7.65
CA LYS A 993 7.29 -27.76 8.67
C LYS A 993 8.17 -26.76 9.41
N ILE A 994 8.07 -25.49 9.03
CA ILE A 994 8.87 -24.42 9.63
C ILE A 994 8.35 -24.13 11.05
N ARG A 995 9.24 -24.11 12.06
CA ARG A 995 8.90 -23.82 13.47
C ARG A 995 9.61 -22.58 14.00
N PHE A 996 9.00 -21.89 14.96
CA PHE A 996 9.55 -20.64 15.50
C PHE A 996 10.97 -20.83 16.04
N ARG A 997 11.22 -21.93 16.77
CA ARG A 997 12.54 -22.21 17.37
C ARG A 997 13.61 -22.55 16.32
N ASP A 998 13.23 -23.14 15.19
CA ASP A 998 14.16 -23.38 14.07
C ASP A 998 14.56 -22.07 13.42
N LEU A 999 13.64 -21.11 13.32
CA LEU A 999 13.90 -19.77 12.81
C LEU A 999 14.85 -18.98 13.71
N VAL A 1000 14.79 -19.18 15.03
CA VAL A 1000 15.77 -18.60 15.98
C VAL A 1000 17.17 -19.15 15.70
N ALA A 1001 17.28 -20.45 15.38
CA ALA A 1001 18.55 -21.06 15.02
C ALA A 1001 19.08 -20.49 13.70
N GLN A 1002 18.26 -20.47 12.65
CA GLN A 1002 18.63 -19.94 11.33
C GLN A 1002 17.37 -19.61 10.50
N PRO A 1003 17.36 -18.53 9.70
CA PRO A 1003 16.27 -18.24 8.75
C PRO A 1003 15.96 -19.44 7.85
N ARG A 1004 14.69 -19.60 7.46
CA ARG A 1004 14.25 -20.68 6.55
C ARG A 1004 13.67 -20.09 5.28
N LYS A 1005 14.01 -20.68 4.14
CA LYS A 1005 13.37 -20.39 2.86
C LYS A 1005 11.98 -21.02 2.86
N ILE A 1006 10.98 -20.27 2.40
CA ILE A 1006 9.59 -20.73 2.34
C ILE A 1006 9.35 -21.76 1.20
N ILE A 1007 8.12 -22.28 1.15
CA ILE A 1007 7.63 -23.25 0.17
C ILE A 1007 6.84 -22.52 -0.93
N SER A 1008 6.91 -23.01 -2.18
CA SER A 1008 6.07 -22.52 -3.28
C SER A 1008 4.58 -22.70 -2.96
N SER A 1009 3.79 -21.65 -3.15
CA SER A 1009 2.38 -21.61 -2.76
C SER A 1009 1.52 -20.97 -3.85
N PRO A 1010 0.27 -21.44 -4.08
CA PRO A 1010 -0.65 -20.86 -5.06
C PRO A 1010 -1.13 -19.46 -4.68
N ILE A 1011 -0.86 -19.01 -3.46
CA ILE A 1011 -1.09 -17.62 -3.04
C ILE A 1011 -0.19 -16.65 -3.80
N TRP A 1012 0.90 -17.14 -4.38
CA TRP A 1012 1.93 -16.35 -5.05
C TRP A 1012 2.13 -16.82 -6.50
N SER A 1013 2.80 -16.01 -7.33
CA SER A 1013 2.98 -16.30 -8.77
C SER A 1013 4.41 -16.65 -9.18
N GLY A 1014 5.34 -16.70 -8.22
CA GLY A 1014 6.72 -17.17 -8.41
C GLY A 1014 6.99 -18.50 -7.71
N LEU A 1015 8.13 -19.12 -8.01
CA LEU A 1015 8.55 -20.39 -7.43
C LEU A 1015 9.69 -20.23 -6.43
N GLU A 1016 9.62 -20.97 -5.34
CA GLU A 1016 10.65 -21.06 -4.32
C GLU A 1016 11.55 -22.28 -4.57
N SER A 1017 12.40 -22.13 -5.59
CA SER A 1017 13.18 -23.21 -6.19
C SER A 1017 14.69 -23.07 -5.93
N GLU A 1018 15.39 -24.20 -5.94
CA GLU A 1018 16.86 -24.26 -5.91
C GLU A 1018 17.49 -24.16 -7.32
N HIS A 1019 16.69 -23.89 -8.36
CA HIS A 1019 17.15 -23.76 -9.75
C HIS A 1019 16.72 -22.46 -10.43
N VAL A 1020 15.59 -21.88 -10.03
CA VAL A 1020 15.10 -20.60 -10.54
C VAL A 1020 14.84 -19.65 -9.37
N CYS A 1021 15.16 -18.37 -9.55
CA CYS A 1021 14.81 -17.35 -8.56
C CYS A 1021 13.32 -17.07 -8.59
N TYR A 1022 12.79 -16.59 -7.48
CA TYR A 1022 11.43 -16.12 -7.41
C TYR A 1022 11.23 -14.92 -8.35
N THR A 1023 10.33 -15.05 -9.31
CA THR A 1023 9.88 -13.97 -10.20
C THR A 1023 8.37 -14.02 -10.36
N ALA A 1024 7.71 -12.88 -10.31
CA ALA A 1024 6.26 -12.79 -10.39
C ALA A 1024 5.75 -13.06 -11.81
N GLY A 1025 4.58 -13.68 -11.91
CA GLY A 1025 4.00 -14.14 -13.17
C GLY A 1025 4.60 -15.44 -13.71
N TYR A 1026 5.58 -16.04 -13.01
CA TYR A 1026 6.25 -17.26 -13.48
C TYR A 1026 5.26 -18.41 -13.63
N THR A 1027 4.41 -18.65 -12.64
CA THR A 1027 3.41 -19.72 -12.68
C THR A 1027 2.36 -19.44 -13.74
N ASN A 1028 2.00 -18.17 -13.98
CA ASN A 1028 1.07 -17.83 -15.06
C ASN A 1028 1.62 -18.27 -16.44
N VAL A 1029 2.91 -18.00 -16.69
CA VAL A 1029 3.56 -18.30 -17.97
C VAL A 1029 3.90 -19.79 -18.10
N HIS A 1030 4.34 -20.46 -17.03
CA HIS A 1030 4.90 -21.81 -17.10
C HIS A 1030 3.93 -22.91 -16.65
N GLU A 1031 2.99 -22.59 -15.77
CA GLU A 1031 1.93 -23.50 -15.29
C GLU A 1031 0.58 -23.23 -15.96
N LEU A 1032 0.51 -22.18 -16.80
CA LEU A 1032 -0.69 -21.74 -17.52
C LEU A 1032 -1.87 -21.39 -16.60
N ILE A 1033 -1.57 -20.90 -15.40
CA ILE A 1033 -2.56 -20.37 -14.47
C ILE A 1033 -2.98 -18.97 -14.96
N PRO A 1034 -4.27 -18.66 -15.12
CA PRO A 1034 -4.69 -17.34 -15.57
C PRO A 1034 -4.33 -16.25 -14.55
N TRP A 1035 -4.07 -15.05 -15.02
CA TRP A 1035 -4.20 -13.86 -14.19
C TRP A 1035 -5.68 -13.67 -13.84
N ARG A 1036 -6.01 -13.15 -12.66
CA ARG A 1036 -7.42 -13.03 -12.21
C ARG A 1036 -8.09 -11.79 -12.77
N THR A 1037 -7.99 -11.63 -14.08
CA THR A 1037 -8.56 -10.54 -14.86
C THR A 1037 -9.77 -11.03 -15.63
N LEU A 1038 -10.59 -10.10 -16.11
CA LEU A 1038 -11.72 -10.36 -17.00
C LEU A 1038 -11.34 -11.33 -18.14
N THR A 1039 -10.17 -11.12 -18.75
CA THR A 1039 -9.71 -11.92 -19.88
C THR A 1039 -8.96 -13.19 -19.45
N GLY A 1040 -8.50 -13.28 -18.21
CA GLY A 1040 -7.57 -14.30 -17.72
C GLY A 1040 -6.10 -13.97 -18.01
N ARG A 1041 -5.82 -12.89 -18.73
CA ARG A 1041 -4.52 -12.53 -19.30
C ARG A 1041 -4.09 -11.16 -18.80
N GLN A 1042 -2.88 -10.74 -19.12
CA GLN A 1042 -2.39 -9.40 -18.82
C GLN A 1042 -3.25 -8.37 -19.56
N GLN A 1043 -4.02 -7.58 -18.82
CA GLN A 1043 -5.07 -6.73 -19.36
C GLN A 1043 -4.57 -5.31 -19.65
N LEU A 1044 -4.42 -4.99 -20.93
CA LEU A 1044 -3.98 -3.69 -21.43
C LEU A 1044 -5.17 -2.76 -21.69
N TYR A 1045 -6.34 -3.34 -22.00
CA TYR A 1045 -7.59 -2.63 -22.24
C TYR A 1045 -8.57 -2.74 -21.06
N GLN A 1046 -8.80 -1.61 -20.40
CA GLN A 1046 -9.64 -1.49 -19.21
C GLN A 1046 -11.05 -1.03 -19.61
N ASP A 1047 -11.97 -1.98 -19.74
CA ASP A 1047 -13.23 -1.77 -20.45
C ASP A 1047 -14.42 -1.34 -19.56
N HIS A 1048 -14.22 -1.32 -18.23
CA HIS A 1048 -15.20 -0.82 -17.27
C HIS A 1048 -15.61 0.62 -17.60
N LEU A 1049 -16.91 0.94 -17.44
CA LEU A 1049 -17.48 2.24 -17.82
C LEU A 1049 -16.69 3.44 -17.26
N TRP A 1050 -16.30 3.40 -15.98
CA TRP A 1050 -15.51 4.49 -15.38
C TRP A 1050 -14.08 4.57 -15.93
N MET A 1051 -13.44 3.44 -16.27
CA MET A 1051 -12.12 3.49 -16.92
C MET A 1051 -12.20 4.17 -18.28
N ARG A 1052 -13.27 3.90 -19.04
CA ARG A 1052 -13.54 4.56 -20.33
C ARG A 1052 -13.90 6.03 -20.17
N ALA A 1053 -14.80 6.35 -19.23
CA ALA A 1053 -15.24 7.72 -18.97
C ALA A 1053 -14.10 8.65 -18.52
N PHE A 1054 -13.17 8.14 -17.70
CA PHE A 1054 -11.99 8.89 -17.28
C PHE A 1054 -10.80 8.74 -18.26
N GLY A 1055 -10.99 8.14 -19.44
CA GLY A 1055 -9.99 8.17 -20.52
C GLY A 1055 -8.77 7.28 -20.26
N GLU A 1056 -8.96 6.21 -19.49
CA GLU A 1056 -7.92 5.27 -19.07
C GLU A 1056 -8.21 3.85 -19.56
N ALA A 1057 -9.03 3.70 -20.61
CA ALA A 1057 -9.23 2.40 -21.26
C ALA A 1057 -7.89 1.82 -21.77
N LEU A 1058 -7.09 2.65 -22.43
CA LEU A 1058 -5.68 2.39 -22.75
C LEU A 1058 -4.76 3.30 -21.93
N CYS A 1059 -3.47 2.96 -21.90
CA CYS A 1059 -2.46 3.83 -21.29
C CYS A 1059 -2.27 5.07 -22.17
N VAL A 1060 -2.27 6.25 -21.55
CA VAL A 1060 -2.06 7.55 -22.20
C VAL A 1060 -1.14 8.39 -21.32
N TYR A 1061 -0.56 9.46 -21.86
CA TYR A 1061 0.08 10.45 -21.02
C TYR A 1061 -0.98 11.39 -20.43
N LYS A 1062 -0.96 11.56 -19.10
CA LYS A 1062 -1.68 12.61 -18.40
C LYS A 1062 -0.68 13.45 -17.59
N PRO A 1063 -0.69 14.79 -17.73
CA PRO A 1063 0.22 15.65 -16.98
C PRO A 1063 -0.15 15.68 -15.49
N PRO A 1064 0.77 16.07 -14.60
CA PRO A 1064 0.45 16.31 -13.19
C PRO A 1064 -0.74 17.25 -13.01
N VAL A 1065 -1.58 16.95 -12.02
CA VAL A 1065 -2.81 17.74 -11.76
C VAL A 1065 -2.50 19.02 -10.97
N ASP A 1066 -3.27 20.08 -11.21
CA ASP A 1066 -3.19 21.29 -10.39
C ASP A 1066 -4.09 21.17 -9.15
N LEU A 1067 -3.45 21.06 -7.98
CA LEU A 1067 -4.15 21.04 -6.70
C LEU A 1067 -4.59 22.43 -6.24
N LYS A 1068 -4.22 23.51 -6.94
CA LYS A 1068 -4.67 24.88 -6.69
C LYS A 1068 -4.45 25.32 -5.24
N THR A 1069 -3.30 24.97 -4.64
CA THR A 1069 -2.99 25.20 -3.22
C THR A 1069 -2.14 26.45 -2.98
N THR A 1070 -1.52 27.03 -4.00
CA THR A 1070 -0.52 28.10 -3.86
C THR A 1070 -1.07 29.53 -3.91
N TYR A 1071 -2.39 29.71 -4.08
CA TYR A 1071 -3.03 31.05 -4.09
C TYR A 1071 -2.84 31.86 -2.80
N VAL A 1072 -2.31 31.23 -1.74
CA VAL A 1072 -1.95 31.87 -0.47
C VAL A 1072 -0.64 32.68 -0.54
N GLN A 1073 0.13 32.57 -1.62
CA GLN A 1073 1.33 33.38 -1.84
C GLN A 1073 1.04 34.87 -1.70
N GLY A 1074 1.90 35.60 -0.98
CA GLY A 1074 1.79 37.05 -0.78
C GLY A 1074 0.68 37.51 0.17
N GLN A 1075 -0.17 36.62 0.71
CA GLN A 1075 -1.26 37.02 1.61
C GLN A 1075 -0.78 37.41 3.02
N LYS A 1076 0.31 36.80 3.51
CA LYS A 1076 0.92 37.06 4.82
C LYS A 1076 2.45 37.20 4.70
N PRO A 1077 2.97 38.27 4.09
CA PRO A 1077 4.41 38.41 3.83
C PRO A 1077 5.22 38.64 5.12
N ASN A 1078 6.43 38.09 5.20
CA ASN A 1078 7.38 38.32 6.30
C ASN A 1078 8.56 39.23 5.89
N GLY A 1079 8.50 39.82 4.69
CA GLY A 1079 9.55 40.67 4.10
C GLY A 1079 10.62 39.92 3.29
N GLN A 1080 10.61 38.59 3.28
CA GLN A 1080 11.49 37.77 2.43
C GLN A 1080 10.81 37.42 1.11
N THR A 1081 11.61 37.09 0.09
CA THR A 1081 11.11 36.69 -1.23
C THR A 1081 10.43 35.31 -1.16
N GLU A 1082 9.22 35.23 -1.71
CA GLU A 1082 8.44 33.99 -1.84
C GLU A 1082 8.55 33.42 -3.26
N ILE A 1083 8.84 32.13 -3.38
CA ILE A 1083 8.87 31.40 -4.67
C ILE A 1083 7.97 30.17 -4.61
N VAL A 1084 7.45 29.74 -5.75
CA VAL A 1084 6.61 28.54 -5.87
C VAL A 1084 7.42 27.40 -6.49
N LEU A 1085 7.40 26.23 -5.84
CA LEU A 1085 8.14 25.04 -6.28
C LEU A 1085 7.26 23.79 -6.14
N ASN A 1086 7.48 22.80 -7.01
CA ASN A 1086 6.89 21.47 -6.87
C ASN A 1086 7.49 20.74 -5.67
N PHE A 1087 6.65 20.20 -4.80
CA PHE A 1087 7.02 19.63 -3.51
C PHE A 1087 7.06 18.09 -3.57
N ILE A 1088 8.26 17.53 -3.64
CA ILE A 1088 8.47 16.08 -3.74
C ILE A 1088 8.97 15.54 -2.40
N THR A 1089 8.43 14.39 -2.00
CA THR A 1089 8.69 13.76 -0.69
C THR A 1089 9.28 12.35 -0.81
N PRO A 1090 10.47 12.16 -1.41
CA PRO A 1090 11.11 10.85 -1.51
C PRO A 1090 11.51 10.33 -0.12
N HIS A 1091 11.62 9.01 0.07
CA HIS A 1091 11.94 8.45 1.40
C HIS A 1091 13.37 8.76 1.85
N GLN A 1092 13.55 9.12 3.11
CA GLN A 1092 14.81 9.63 3.66
C GLN A 1092 15.90 8.58 3.82
N LYS A 1093 17.15 9.06 3.87
CA LYS A 1093 18.34 8.24 4.17
C LYS A 1093 18.56 8.01 5.66
N TRP A 1094 18.07 8.93 6.50
CA TRP A 1094 18.36 9.04 7.93
C TRP A 1094 17.22 8.56 8.81
N GLY A 1095 16.37 7.72 8.24
CA GLY A 1095 15.26 7.10 8.92
C GLY A 1095 14.53 6.15 7.99
N ILE A 1096 13.63 5.35 8.57
CA ILE A 1096 12.64 4.60 7.79
C ILE A 1096 11.30 5.22 8.15
N HIS A 1097 10.76 5.99 7.21
CA HIS A 1097 9.70 6.94 7.50
C HIS A 1097 10.14 7.87 8.64
N SER A 1098 9.34 8.02 9.69
CA SER A 1098 9.69 8.77 10.90
C SER A 1098 10.41 7.93 11.97
N THR A 1099 10.37 6.61 11.89
CA THR A 1099 11.18 5.79 12.80
C THR A 1099 12.66 6.06 12.51
N TYR A 1100 13.45 6.22 13.57
CA TYR A 1100 14.85 6.67 13.54
C TYR A 1100 15.07 8.16 13.26
N SER A 1101 14.02 8.94 12.94
CA SER A 1101 14.20 10.39 12.73
C SER A 1101 14.63 11.13 14.01
N ASP A 1102 14.24 10.64 15.18
CA ASP A 1102 14.63 11.14 16.50
C ASP A 1102 15.84 10.40 17.10
N ASN A 1103 16.37 9.39 16.40
CA ASN A 1103 17.56 8.67 16.85
C ASN A 1103 18.79 9.57 16.71
N LEU A 1104 19.53 9.74 17.81
CA LEU A 1104 20.66 10.66 17.86
C LEU A 1104 21.74 10.33 16.82
N LEU A 1105 22.00 9.05 16.52
CA LEU A 1105 22.99 8.67 15.52
C LEU A 1105 22.56 9.13 14.13
N MET A 1106 21.29 8.96 13.78
CA MET A 1106 20.76 9.41 12.49
C MET A 1106 20.71 10.93 12.39
N LEU A 1107 20.30 11.63 13.45
CA LEU A 1107 20.34 13.09 13.52
C LEU A 1107 21.76 13.63 13.31
N THR A 1108 22.74 12.99 13.93
CA THR A 1108 24.16 13.37 13.84
C THR A 1108 24.74 13.14 12.44
N LEU A 1109 24.37 12.04 11.79
CA LEU A 1109 24.80 11.75 10.41
C LEU A 1109 24.04 12.58 9.36
N ASN A 1110 22.86 13.08 9.71
CA ASN A 1110 22.09 14.05 8.94
C ASN A 1110 22.57 15.49 9.25
N ARG A 1111 21.63 16.44 9.32
CA ARG A 1111 21.81 17.83 9.68
C ARG A 1111 21.11 18.16 11.00
N GLY A 1112 20.87 17.20 11.90
CA GLY A 1112 20.34 17.45 13.25
C GLY A 1112 18.87 17.88 13.36
N GLY A 1113 18.02 17.59 12.36
CA GLY A 1113 16.58 17.87 12.42
C GLY A 1113 15.94 17.99 11.03
N PRO A 1114 14.69 18.50 10.95
CA PRO A 1114 13.97 18.70 9.71
C PRO A 1114 14.70 19.61 8.71
N VAL A 1115 14.87 19.11 7.49
CA VAL A 1115 15.49 19.82 6.36
C VAL A 1115 14.73 19.65 5.05
N VAL A 1116 14.84 20.65 4.18
CA VAL A 1116 14.25 20.71 2.84
C VAL A 1116 15.34 21.04 1.83
N TRP A 1117 15.46 20.24 0.77
CA TRP A 1117 16.47 20.39 -0.27
C TRP A 1117 15.96 21.28 -1.39
N ILE A 1118 16.79 22.22 -1.84
CA ILE A 1118 16.47 23.21 -2.86
C ILE A 1118 17.64 23.35 -3.84
N SER A 1119 17.33 23.66 -5.10
CA SER A 1119 18.35 23.93 -6.12
C SER A 1119 19.14 25.19 -5.77
N GLU A 1120 20.40 25.28 -6.23
CA GLU A 1120 21.19 26.51 -6.04
C GLU A 1120 20.55 27.72 -6.71
N THR A 1121 19.90 27.53 -7.85
CA THR A 1121 19.23 28.59 -8.61
C THR A 1121 18.04 29.14 -7.84
N ASP A 1122 17.17 28.26 -7.34
CA ASP A 1122 15.97 28.68 -6.60
C ASP A 1122 16.32 29.27 -5.24
N ALA A 1123 17.32 28.72 -4.54
CA ALA A 1123 17.83 29.29 -3.30
C ALA A 1123 18.35 30.72 -3.50
N LYS A 1124 19.13 30.97 -4.58
CA LYS A 1124 19.61 32.32 -4.92
C LYS A 1124 18.45 33.28 -5.24
N LYS A 1125 17.44 32.83 -5.99
CA LYS A 1125 16.24 33.65 -6.30
C LYS A 1125 15.49 34.09 -5.03
N ALA A 1126 15.40 33.22 -4.03
CA ALA A 1126 14.70 33.48 -2.77
C ALA A 1126 15.60 34.08 -1.66
N GLY A 1127 16.89 34.30 -1.91
CA GLY A 1127 17.83 34.82 -0.91
C GLY A 1127 18.13 33.84 0.24
N ILE A 1128 18.07 32.53 -0.04
CA ILE A 1128 18.28 31.44 0.93
C ILE A 1128 19.72 30.92 0.82
N ALA A 1129 20.43 30.86 1.94
CA ALA A 1129 21.73 30.18 2.05
C ALA A 1129 21.57 28.72 2.54
N ASP A 1130 22.61 27.90 2.38
CA ASP A 1130 22.62 26.56 2.99
C ASP A 1130 22.41 26.66 4.50
N ASN A 1131 21.54 25.80 5.03
CA ASN A 1131 21.19 25.70 6.44
C ASN A 1131 20.41 26.90 7.04
N ASP A 1132 20.00 27.88 6.24
CA ASP A 1132 19.05 28.91 6.68
C ASP A 1132 17.71 28.29 7.10
N TRP A 1133 17.05 28.90 8.09
CA TRP A 1133 15.67 28.57 8.42
C TRP A 1133 14.72 29.05 7.31
N ILE A 1134 13.85 28.16 6.88
CA ILE A 1134 12.87 28.38 5.82
C ILE A 1134 11.49 27.92 6.28
N GLU A 1135 10.48 28.57 5.73
CA GLU A 1135 9.08 28.21 5.89
C GLU A 1135 8.53 27.76 4.54
N VAL A 1136 7.83 26.64 4.54
CA VAL A 1136 7.20 26.04 3.35
C VAL A 1136 5.72 25.92 3.62
N PHE A 1137 4.87 26.47 2.76
CA PHE A 1137 3.44 26.55 3.03
C PHE A 1137 2.59 26.58 1.76
N ASN A 1138 1.32 26.22 1.91
CA ASN A 1138 0.27 26.41 0.91
C ASN A 1138 -1.10 26.49 1.63
N ALA A 1139 -2.21 26.35 0.90
CA ALA A 1139 -3.55 26.40 1.48
C ALA A 1139 -3.81 25.33 2.56
N ASN A 1140 -3.11 24.19 2.52
CA ASN A 1140 -3.30 23.11 3.48
C ASN A 1140 -2.68 23.42 4.84
N GLY A 1141 -1.56 24.15 4.87
CA GLY A 1141 -0.84 24.48 6.10
C GLY A 1141 0.58 24.94 5.87
N ALA A 1142 1.41 24.90 6.93
CA ALA A 1142 2.79 25.35 6.91
C ALA A 1142 3.72 24.46 7.72
N LEU A 1143 4.98 24.36 7.29
CA LEU A 1143 6.07 23.69 7.98
C LEU A 1143 7.31 24.58 8.05
N THR A 1144 8.17 24.31 9.03
CA THR A 1144 9.45 25.00 9.21
C THR A 1144 10.59 23.98 9.19
N ALA A 1145 11.66 24.29 8.47
CA ALA A 1145 12.82 23.42 8.34
C ALA A 1145 14.07 24.25 8.01
N ARG A 1146 15.23 23.61 7.94
CA ARG A 1146 16.44 24.24 7.38
C ARG A 1146 16.65 23.85 5.92
N ALA A 1147 17.18 24.77 5.12
CA ALA A 1147 17.50 24.51 3.73
C ALA A 1147 18.75 23.60 3.58
N VAL A 1148 18.72 22.71 2.59
CA VAL A 1148 19.92 22.05 2.03
C VAL A 1148 20.04 22.49 0.59
N VAL A 1149 20.98 23.38 0.32
CA VAL A 1149 21.18 23.95 -1.03
C VAL A 1149 22.11 23.02 -1.81
N SER A 1150 21.67 22.51 -2.96
CA SER A 1150 22.45 21.52 -3.72
C SER A 1150 22.23 21.58 -5.22
N GLN A 1151 23.32 21.53 -5.99
CA GLN A 1151 23.32 21.43 -7.44
C GLN A 1151 22.53 20.24 -8.00
N ARG A 1152 22.46 19.12 -7.27
CA ARG A 1152 21.79 17.90 -7.77
C ARG A 1152 20.28 18.05 -7.92
N ILE A 1153 19.68 19.04 -7.25
CA ILE A 1153 18.24 19.30 -7.27
C ILE A 1153 17.92 20.13 -8.51
N ARG A 1154 16.97 19.64 -9.30
CA ARG A 1154 16.49 20.34 -10.50
C ARG A 1154 15.76 21.63 -10.13
N GLU A 1155 16.01 22.69 -10.88
CA GLU A 1155 15.29 23.96 -10.78
C GLU A 1155 13.76 23.78 -10.88
N GLY A 1156 13.01 24.55 -10.09
CA GLY A 1156 11.54 24.47 -10.02
C GLY A 1156 11.02 23.36 -9.11
N THR A 1157 11.91 22.66 -8.39
CA THR A 1157 11.57 21.50 -7.54
C THR A 1157 12.23 21.61 -6.18
N THR A 1158 11.54 21.14 -5.14
CA THR A 1158 12.10 21.00 -3.80
C THR A 1158 11.84 19.61 -3.23
N PHE A 1159 12.79 19.06 -2.47
CA PHE A 1159 12.66 17.74 -1.84
C PHE A 1159 12.64 17.87 -0.32
N MET A 1160 11.53 17.51 0.34
CA MET A 1160 11.53 17.21 1.77
C MET A 1160 11.46 15.71 1.97
N TYR A 1161 12.58 15.08 2.33
CA TYR A 1161 12.60 13.64 2.47
C TYR A 1161 11.61 13.14 3.54
N HIS A 1162 10.82 12.11 3.19
CA HIS A 1162 9.80 11.47 4.01
C HIS A 1162 10.43 10.51 5.04
N ALA A 1163 10.16 10.59 6.35
CA ALA A 1163 9.42 11.62 7.10
C ALA A 1163 10.27 12.05 8.30
N GLN A 1164 10.38 13.35 8.54
CA GLN A 1164 11.28 13.90 9.58
C GLN A 1164 10.55 14.29 10.88
N GLU A 1165 9.22 14.22 10.88
CA GLU A 1165 8.29 14.57 11.96
C GLU A 1165 8.55 15.93 12.64
N LYS A 1166 7.88 16.26 13.76
CA LYS A 1166 7.96 17.60 14.39
C LYS A 1166 8.27 17.62 15.89
N ILE A 1167 8.88 16.55 16.42
CA ILE A 1167 9.27 16.46 17.84
C ILE A 1167 10.72 16.92 18.11
N VAL A 1168 11.54 17.09 17.06
CA VAL A 1168 12.95 17.49 17.17
C VAL A 1168 13.19 18.77 16.36
N ASN A 1169 13.86 19.75 16.96
CA ASN A 1169 14.45 20.91 16.26
C ASN A 1169 13.49 21.60 15.26
N THR A 1170 12.27 21.90 15.72
CA THR A 1170 11.21 22.52 14.89
C THR A 1170 10.76 23.82 15.58
N PRO A 1171 11.09 25.01 15.05
CA PRO A 1171 10.63 26.28 15.62
C PRO A 1171 9.14 26.51 15.36
N GLY A 1172 8.61 27.64 15.84
CA GLY A 1172 7.29 28.14 15.50
C GLY A 1172 7.24 28.66 14.05
N SER A 1173 6.08 28.51 13.42
CA SER A 1173 5.77 29.06 12.09
C SER A 1173 5.37 30.53 12.21
N GLU A 1174 5.94 31.37 11.35
CA GLU A 1174 5.57 32.79 11.24
C GLU A 1174 4.16 32.95 10.64
N LEU A 1175 3.72 31.97 9.84
CA LEU A 1175 2.42 31.98 9.17
C LEU A 1175 1.25 31.60 10.10
N THR A 1176 1.43 30.57 10.94
CA THR A 1176 0.37 30.00 11.78
C THR A 1176 0.40 30.50 13.21
N GLY A 1177 1.55 31.02 13.69
CA GLY A 1177 1.77 31.36 15.10
C GLY A 1177 1.85 30.13 16.02
N GLN A 1178 1.94 28.93 15.47
CA GLN A 1178 2.02 27.66 16.19
C GLN A 1178 3.36 26.97 15.93
N ARG A 1179 3.64 25.83 16.57
CA ARG A 1179 4.77 24.95 16.23
C ARG A 1179 4.73 24.64 14.72
N GLY A 1180 5.87 24.77 14.04
CA GLY A 1180 5.99 24.40 12.63
C GLY A 1180 5.47 22.98 12.34
N GLY A 1181 4.76 22.83 11.24
CA GLY A 1181 4.20 21.57 10.79
C GLY A 1181 5.22 20.58 10.22
N ILE A 1182 4.70 19.55 9.54
CA ILE A 1182 5.49 18.50 8.88
C ILE A 1182 5.29 18.55 7.37
N HIS A 1183 6.00 17.70 6.61
CA HIS A 1183 5.81 17.58 5.16
C HIS A 1183 4.35 17.38 4.72
N ASN A 1184 3.51 16.70 5.52
CA ASN A 1184 2.09 16.53 5.22
C ASN A 1184 1.18 17.65 5.75
N SER A 1185 1.72 18.66 6.42
CA SER A 1185 0.97 19.90 6.71
C SER A 1185 0.66 20.67 5.43
N VAL A 1186 1.43 20.45 4.36
CA VAL A 1186 1.22 21.08 3.05
C VAL A 1186 0.59 20.13 2.03
N THR A 1187 0.19 18.91 2.40
CA THR A 1187 -0.50 17.97 1.50
C THR A 1187 -1.97 17.82 1.86
N ARG A 1188 -2.77 17.26 0.95
CA ARG A 1188 -4.15 16.81 1.18
C ARG A 1188 -4.41 15.54 0.38
N ALA A 1189 -5.24 14.64 0.89
CA ALA A 1189 -5.75 13.51 0.14
C ALA A 1189 -6.73 13.99 -0.95
N VAL A 1190 -6.52 13.52 -2.18
CA VAL A 1190 -7.36 13.80 -3.34
C VAL A 1190 -7.70 12.46 -3.98
N LEU A 1191 -9.00 12.17 -4.12
CA LEU A 1191 -9.45 10.87 -4.59
C LEU A 1191 -9.46 10.80 -6.12
N LYS A 1192 -9.20 9.62 -6.69
CA LYS A 1192 -9.35 9.37 -8.13
C LYS A 1192 -10.48 8.37 -8.36
N PRO A 1193 -11.52 8.71 -9.16
CA PRO A 1193 -12.68 7.83 -9.34
C PRO A 1193 -12.34 6.43 -9.87
N THR A 1194 -11.31 6.28 -10.72
CA THR A 1194 -10.89 4.97 -11.24
C THR A 1194 -10.40 4.00 -10.17
N HIS A 1195 -10.03 4.49 -8.99
CA HIS A 1195 -9.62 3.69 -7.83
C HIS A 1195 -10.78 3.32 -6.89
N MET A 1196 -12.01 3.71 -7.25
CA MET A 1196 -13.24 3.38 -6.51
C MET A 1196 -14.06 2.27 -7.17
N ILE A 1197 -13.63 1.82 -8.36
CA ILE A 1197 -14.32 0.77 -9.12
C ILE A 1197 -14.31 -0.54 -8.30
N GLY A 1198 -15.44 -1.25 -8.31
CA GLY A 1198 -15.61 -2.54 -7.67
C GLY A 1198 -16.61 -3.43 -8.40
N GLY A 1199 -16.77 -4.68 -7.94
CA GLY A 1199 -17.73 -5.63 -8.52
C GLY A 1199 -17.48 -5.96 -10.00
N TYR A 1200 -16.22 -5.89 -10.45
CA TYR A 1200 -15.87 -6.08 -11.86
C TYR A 1200 -14.59 -6.89 -12.04
N ALA A 1201 -14.66 -8.20 -11.82
CA ALA A 1201 -13.53 -9.12 -11.96
C ALA A 1201 -12.28 -8.65 -11.18
N GLN A 1202 -11.21 -8.24 -11.85
CA GLN A 1202 -10.01 -7.70 -11.19
C GLN A 1202 -10.24 -6.34 -10.52
N LEU A 1203 -11.22 -5.56 -10.97
CA LEU A 1203 -11.61 -4.31 -10.33
C LEU A 1203 -12.74 -4.61 -9.34
N ALA A 1204 -12.41 -5.38 -8.31
CA ALA A 1204 -13.24 -5.69 -7.16
C ALA A 1204 -12.42 -5.46 -5.87
N TYR A 1205 -13.09 -5.31 -4.73
CA TYR A 1205 -12.39 -4.92 -3.51
C TYR A 1205 -11.60 -6.07 -2.91
N GLY A 1206 -10.48 -5.74 -2.27
CA GLY A 1206 -9.82 -6.59 -1.30
C GLY A 1206 -9.01 -5.71 -0.36
N PHE A 1207 -8.82 -6.12 0.87
CA PHE A 1207 -8.10 -5.31 1.85
C PHE A 1207 -6.64 -5.11 1.46
N ASN A 1208 -6.28 -3.85 1.13
CA ASN A 1208 -5.02 -3.43 0.51
C ASN A 1208 -4.87 -3.77 -0.99
N TYR A 1209 -5.79 -4.53 -1.58
CA TYR A 1209 -5.76 -4.92 -2.99
C TYR A 1209 -6.21 -3.79 -3.91
N TYR A 1210 -7.33 -3.12 -3.60
CA TYR A 1210 -7.85 -2.01 -4.39
C TYR A 1210 -8.54 -0.98 -3.49
N GLY A 1211 -8.56 0.28 -3.94
CA GLY A 1211 -9.08 1.41 -3.20
C GLY A 1211 -8.36 2.70 -3.55
N THR A 1212 -8.93 3.82 -3.15
CA THR A 1212 -8.34 5.15 -3.34
C THR A 1212 -6.97 5.26 -2.66
N VAL A 1213 -6.07 6.04 -3.26
CA VAL A 1213 -4.66 6.10 -2.86
C VAL A 1213 -4.24 7.49 -2.37
N GLY A 1214 -3.30 7.54 -1.43
CA GLY A 1214 -2.77 8.78 -0.84
C GLY A 1214 -1.70 9.48 -1.69
N SER A 1215 -1.99 9.75 -2.96
CA SER A 1215 -1.07 10.47 -3.89
C SER A 1215 -0.69 11.86 -3.36
N ASN A 1216 0.51 12.36 -3.71
CA ASN A 1216 1.08 13.55 -3.06
C ASN A 1216 2.15 14.33 -3.86
N ARG A 1217 2.61 13.85 -5.01
CA ARG A 1217 3.76 14.44 -5.72
C ARG A 1217 3.41 15.58 -6.67
N ASP A 1218 2.13 15.71 -7.00
CA ASP A 1218 1.56 16.83 -7.76
C ASP A 1218 1.55 18.14 -6.95
N GLU A 1219 1.80 18.07 -5.64
CA GLU A 1219 1.72 19.22 -4.73
C GLU A 1219 2.71 20.34 -5.08
N PHE A 1220 2.26 21.58 -4.93
CA PHE A 1220 3.10 22.77 -5.03
C PHE A 1220 3.04 23.57 -3.73
N VAL A 1221 4.14 24.24 -3.42
CA VAL A 1221 4.30 25.00 -2.19
C VAL A 1221 4.96 26.33 -2.46
N VAL A 1222 4.64 27.29 -1.60
CA VAL A 1222 5.39 28.54 -1.46
C VAL A 1222 6.54 28.30 -0.49
N ILE A 1223 7.75 28.73 -0.85
CA ILE A 1223 8.94 28.69 0.00
C ILE A 1223 9.46 30.10 0.20
N ARG A 1224 9.87 30.40 1.43
CA ARG A 1224 10.60 31.61 1.79
C ARG A 1224 11.61 31.38 2.90
N LYS A 1225 12.57 32.28 3.01
CA LYS A 1225 13.41 32.41 4.22
C LYS A 1225 12.56 32.87 5.40
N MET A 1226 12.82 32.33 6.59
CA MET A 1226 12.20 32.83 7.82
C MET A 1226 12.87 34.13 8.27
N ASN A 1227 12.10 35.07 8.80
CA ASN A 1227 12.61 36.33 9.32
C ASN A 1227 12.87 36.26 10.83
N LYS A 1228 11.92 35.71 11.60
CA LYS A 1228 12.04 35.44 13.04
C LYS A 1228 12.02 33.93 13.30
N VAL A 1229 12.93 33.46 14.16
CA VAL A 1229 12.93 32.07 14.67
C VAL A 1229 12.51 32.12 16.14
N ASP A 1230 11.22 31.90 16.38
CA ASP A 1230 10.63 31.81 17.72
C ASP A 1230 10.41 30.34 18.10
N TRP A 1231 10.81 29.92 19.29
CA TRP A 1231 10.71 28.52 19.70
C TRP A 1231 9.40 28.18 20.40
N LEU A 1232 8.59 29.18 20.79
CA LEU A 1232 7.30 28.99 21.47
C LEU A 1232 7.41 28.01 22.65
N ASP A 1233 8.44 28.17 23.48
CA ASP A 1233 8.77 27.28 24.60
C ASP A 1233 8.72 27.97 25.98
N GLU A 1234 8.33 29.24 26.02
CA GLU A 1234 7.93 29.93 27.25
C GLU A 1234 6.51 29.49 27.68
N PRO A 1235 6.19 29.53 29.00
CA PRO A 1235 4.85 29.20 29.48
C PRO A 1235 3.80 30.12 28.84
N ALA A 1236 2.74 29.54 28.27
CA ALA A 1236 1.62 30.32 27.74
C ALA A 1236 1.04 31.25 28.82
N THR A 1237 0.86 32.52 28.49
CA THR A 1237 0.19 33.47 29.38
C THR A 1237 -1.27 33.09 29.57
N ALA A 1238 -1.93 33.57 30.64
CA ALA A 1238 -3.34 33.28 30.90
C ALA A 1238 -4.28 33.72 29.75
N LYS A 1239 -3.83 34.67 28.91
CA LYS A 1239 -4.54 35.16 27.73
C LYS A 1239 -4.31 34.29 26.48
N GLU A 1240 -3.17 33.62 26.40
CA GLU A 1240 -2.86 32.64 25.33
C GLU A 1240 -3.40 31.23 25.67
N SER A 1241 -3.74 31.00 26.94
CA SER A 1241 -4.30 29.73 27.45
C SER A 1241 -5.83 29.67 27.46
N ALA A 1242 -6.49 30.81 27.21
CA ALA A 1242 -7.94 30.99 27.22
C ALA A 1242 -8.44 31.17 25.79
#